data_AF-A0A953DQR9-F1
#
_entry.id   AF-A0A953DQR9-F1
#
_cell.length_a   1.000
_cell.length_b   1.000
_cell.length_c   1.000
_cell.angle_alpha   90.00
_cell.angle_beta   90.00
_cell.angle_gamma   90.00
#
_symmetry.space_group_name_H-M   'P 1'
#
loop_
_entity.id
_entity.type
_entity.pdbx_description
1 polymer ?
#
loop_
_entity_poly.entity_id
_entity_poly.type
_entity_poly.pdbx_seq_one_letter_code
_entity_poly.pdbx_strand_id
1 'polypeptide(L)'
;MKRCLGGARGLLLAAACLLVATSGCGFVVVDGEQTRSDAEHSGHRHDGKDGDGWSKDDKDKNDDDGECLTLSCPGDHMSHTHKGDRCCVGPDVDKDGIPDSCDNCKLSPNPTQRDSDSDGVGDECDNCPEVCNEDQFDEDRDGVGDACDNCEFICNEDQADADRDGVGDACDNCRDLSNSQQPDFDHDGQGDVCDDSCDGVSGVLYLYKDVVKDGYDIVDNFKFKVRITSTGTTAAFDEVYEISEDSPLYIRLRAGTYHISEKDVPPGYTLESELDVTIPICGIANATLVDDKHTGKLEVHKDVRLTEDKDPTCDVEDDTKFKVRIKSKDGNKVDEIHEISEDKPLYLELPVGKYEIEEIYVPGAFKQPDPIYVEVVEDCPAEVTIVNILRRAKLTIFKDVCNTPNDCSVTRSDVTFTAHIVATGDTPALDAFFLIREGFPREFFLPLGTYEITEEPTPGFTLVSPLEITLDKDGESGTLINLIDAGTLTLTKDVRLCAERGPECDIADPHVFSVHIQSTGTTPPFSTDIRLSEGNPKTIGLAPGTYLVSENLPLPPAYTPPAPFEVTITSDTDTARTLVNLVNRAPVTITKDVRQSLETDISDNTCFTVILNPATADTPPGQVVRLVCENQPLSLELPLGVYNLTELVPPGYVGFNIPAQITVVAGTNTVSLVNLITVEVRLRKDVVGCPYESEPACSAHVFSGTIQAIGATPPLTLPFTFSEGHDFVTQLPYGQYQVTETDEPGYTPQDFGSGAGVFIITVPGNADWTVHNCFGDNVTCREGVTPDM
;
A
#
# COMPACT_ATOMS: atom_id res chain seq x y z
N MET A 1 24.51 -6.74 -10.45
CA MET A 1 24.77 -7.55 -11.66
C MET A 1 26.25 -7.47 -12.07
N LYS A 2 27.07 -8.47 -11.72
CA LYS A 2 28.35 -8.79 -12.37
C LYS A 2 28.40 -10.30 -12.59
N ARG A 3 28.94 -10.67 -13.75
CA ARG A 3 28.80 -11.93 -14.49
C ARG A 3 29.54 -13.12 -13.84
N CYS A 4 28.90 -14.28 -13.79
CA CYS A 4 29.58 -15.58 -13.77
C CYS A 4 29.73 -16.10 -15.21
N LEU A 5 30.96 -16.40 -15.61
CA LEU A 5 31.30 -17.21 -16.80
C LEU A 5 32.20 -18.33 -16.29
N GLY A 6 31.76 -19.58 -16.49
CA GLY A 6 32.43 -20.78 -16.00
C GLY A 6 33.60 -21.25 -16.86
N GLY A 7 34.18 -22.39 -16.43
CA GLY A 7 35.02 -23.20 -17.30
C GLY A 7 36.10 -24.04 -16.61
N ALA A 8 35.70 -25.23 -16.15
CA ALA A 8 36.41 -26.52 -16.22
C ALA A 8 37.91 -26.65 -15.83
N ARG A 9 38.20 -27.62 -14.96
CA ARG A 9 38.96 -28.84 -15.29
C ARG A 9 39.03 -29.81 -14.10
N GLY A 10 38.57 -31.03 -14.33
CA GLY A 10 38.85 -32.15 -13.43
C GLY A 10 40.29 -32.63 -13.55
N LEU A 11 40.81 -33.20 -12.46
CA LEU A 11 41.90 -34.16 -12.49
C LEU A 11 41.70 -35.14 -11.32
N LEU A 12 41.46 -36.40 -11.65
CA LEU A 12 41.72 -37.54 -10.76
C LEU A 12 43.20 -37.57 -10.41
N LEU A 13 43.55 -37.76 -9.13
CA LEU A 13 44.69 -38.60 -8.77
C LEU A 13 44.50 -39.15 -7.35
N ALA A 14 44.57 -40.47 -7.26
CA ALA A 14 44.56 -41.24 -6.03
C ALA A 14 45.97 -41.39 -5.44
N ALA A 15 45.98 -41.62 -4.12
CA ALA A 15 47.00 -42.26 -3.29
C ALA A 15 48.28 -41.49 -2.92
N ALA A 16 48.37 -41.14 -1.63
CA ALA A 16 49.50 -41.57 -0.79
C ALA A 16 49.11 -41.44 0.70
N CYS A 17 49.04 -42.58 1.40
CA CYS A 17 49.13 -42.66 2.85
C CYS A 17 50.42 -41.99 3.33
N LEU A 18 50.32 -41.10 4.31
CA LEU A 18 51.38 -40.92 5.30
C LEU A 18 50.71 -40.75 6.67
N LEU A 19 51.08 -41.64 7.59
CA LEU A 19 50.68 -41.62 8.99
C LEU A 19 51.05 -40.27 9.63
N VAL A 20 50.07 -39.61 10.24
CA VAL A 20 50.27 -38.87 11.49
C VAL A 20 49.11 -39.27 12.39
N ALA A 21 49.43 -40.08 13.40
CA ALA A 21 48.55 -40.36 14.51
C ALA A 21 48.77 -39.28 15.57
N THR A 22 47.75 -38.47 15.82
CA THR A 22 47.52 -37.77 17.11
C THR A 22 46.01 -37.60 17.26
N SER A 23 45.44 -38.40 18.17
CA SER A 23 44.23 -38.15 18.98
C SER A 23 43.25 -37.09 18.48
N GLY A 24 42.20 -37.51 17.77
CA GLY A 24 40.99 -36.74 17.56
C GLY A 24 39.81 -37.45 18.22
N CYS A 25 39.18 -36.80 19.20
CA CYS A 25 37.91 -37.24 19.77
C CYS A 25 36.87 -37.33 18.65
N GLY A 26 36.20 -38.49 18.55
CA GLY A 26 35.26 -38.78 17.49
C GLY A 26 33.92 -38.09 17.73
N PHE A 27 33.38 -37.47 16.69
CA PHE A 27 31.97 -37.08 16.60
C PHE A 27 31.08 -38.31 16.75
N VAL A 28 30.19 -38.31 17.75
CA VAL A 28 29.06 -39.24 17.82
C VAL A 28 27.80 -38.44 17.52
N VAL A 29 27.31 -38.55 16.28
CA VAL A 29 25.94 -38.20 15.93
C VAL A 29 25.09 -39.45 16.22
N VAL A 30 24.14 -39.34 17.15
CA VAL A 30 23.13 -40.38 17.36
C VAL A 30 21.92 -40.04 16.49
N ASP A 31 21.87 -40.59 15.28
CA ASP A 31 20.64 -40.63 14.48
C ASP A 31 19.68 -41.65 15.09
N GLY A 32 18.51 -41.18 15.53
CA GLY A 32 17.41 -42.01 16.00
C GLY A 32 16.50 -42.46 14.86
N GLU A 33 16.60 -43.72 14.44
CA GLU A 33 15.56 -44.39 13.64
C GLU A 33 15.05 -45.68 14.31
N GLN A 34 13.74 -45.66 14.58
CA GLN A 34 12.75 -46.74 14.64
C GLN A 34 12.98 -47.97 15.55
N THR A 35 11.99 -48.24 16.41
CA THR A 35 10.99 -49.29 16.16
C THR A 35 9.83 -49.20 17.17
N ARG A 36 8.63 -48.89 16.67
CA ARG A 36 7.35 -49.02 17.38
C ARG A 36 6.78 -50.38 17.01
N SER A 37 6.55 -51.26 18.00
CA SER A 37 5.73 -52.46 17.84
C SER A 37 4.44 -52.27 18.62
N ASP A 38 3.36 -51.96 17.92
CA ASP A 38 2.01 -51.98 18.48
C ASP A 38 1.47 -53.41 18.51
N ALA A 39 0.93 -53.81 19.66
CA ALA A 39 0.02 -54.94 19.80
C ALA A 39 -1.40 -54.41 20.01
N GLU A 40 -2.31 -55.04 19.28
CA GLU A 40 -3.73 -54.75 19.08
C GLU A 40 -4.57 -54.69 20.37
N HIS A 41 -5.59 -53.80 20.43
CA HIS A 41 -7.00 -54.22 20.32
C HIS A 41 -8.00 -53.05 20.29
N SER A 42 -8.93 -53.14 19.32
CA SER A 42 -10.36 -52.73 19.28
C SER A 42 -10.79 -51.41 19.96
N GLY A 43 -11.56 -50.50 19.36
CA GLY A 43 -12.49 -50.56 18.23
C GLY A 43 -13.66 -49.60 18.47
N HIS A 44 -14.20 -49.03 17.38
CA HIS A 44 -15.45 -48.23 17.24
C HIS A 44 -15.40 -46.74 17.64
N ARG A 45 -15.32 -45.81 16.68
CA ARG A 45 -16.39 -45.20 15.84
C ARG A 45 -17.46 -44.41 16.62
N HIS A 46 -17.46 -43.08 16.50
CA HIS A 46 -18.34 -42.37 15.55
C HIS A 46 -18.03 -40.87 15.42
N ASP A 47 -18.40 -40.38 14.24
CA ASP A 47 -18.16 -39.07 13.62
C ASP A 47 -18.76 -37.87 14.38
N GLY A 48 -18.01 -36.78 14.42
CA GLY A 48 -18.51 -35.42 14.67
C GLY A 48 -18.44 -34.61 13.39
N LYS A 49 -19.61 -34.21 12.87
CA LYS A 49 -19.78 -33.26 11.77
C LYS A 49 -20.21 -31.90 12.33
N ASP A 50 -19.65 -30.87 11.71
CA ASP A 50 -20.21 -29.56 11.35
C ASP A 50 -20.70 -28.60 12.47
N GLY A 51 -20.10 -27.39 12.48
CA GLY A 51 -20.89 -26.17 12.29
C GLY A 51 -21.12 -25.22 13.48
N ASP A 52 -20.46 -24.05 13.39
CA ASP A 52 -21.05 -22.71 13.54
C ASP A 52 -21.33 -22.11 14.95
N GLY A 53 -20.59 -21.04 15.28
CA GLY A 53 -21.20 -19.69 15.38
C GLY A 53 -21.82 -19.19 16.69
N TRP A 54 -21.07 -18.34 17.39
CA TRP A 54 -21.47 -17.09 18.08
C TRP A 54 -22.16 -17.11 19.47
N SER A 55 -21.41 -16.52 20.42
CA SER A 55 -21.79 -15.39 21.31
C SER A 55 -22.47 -15.65 22.67
N LYS A 56 -21.73 -15.18 23.69
CA LYS A 56 -22.12 -14.44 24.91
C LYS A 56 -22.61 -15.18 26.17
N ASP A 57 -21.94 -14.74 27.24
CA ASP A 57 -22.33 -14.56 28.64
C ASP A 57 -22.49 -15.79 29.55
N ASP A 58 -21.66 -15.76 30.61
CA ASP A 58 -21.84 -16.27 31.97
C ASP A 58 -22.45 -17.67 32.18
N LYS A 59 -21.62 -18.58 32.73
CA LYS A 59 -21.76 -19.07 34.11
C LYS A 59 -20.72 -20.14 34.48
N ASP A 60 -20.19 -19.98 35.68
CA ASP A 60 -19.40 -20.93 36.47
C ASP A 60 -19.82 -22.39 36.33
N LYS A 61 -18.81 -23.28 36.28
CA LYS A 61 -18.63 -24.34 37.29
C LYS A 61 -17.26 -25.02 37.14
N ASN A 62 -16.58 -25.04 38.28
CA ASN A 62 -15.38 -25.78 38.66
C ASN A 62 -15.40 -27.25 38.23
N ASP A 63 -14.22 -27.82 38.02
CA ASP A 63 -13.73 -28.95 38.83
C ASP A 63 -12.21 -29.09 38.63
N ASP A 64 -11.52 -29.14 39.77
CA ASP A 64 -10.10 -29.33 40.00
C ASP A 64 -9.62 -30.77 39.75
N ASP A 65 -8.34 -30.91 39.37
CA ASP A 65 -7.48 -32.02 39.81
C ASP A 65 -5.97 -31.76 39.58
N GLY A 66 -5.32 -31.16 40.59
CA GLY A 66 -4.00 -31.48 41.20
C GLY A 66 -2.72 -31.58 40.33
N GLU A 67 -1.51 -31.22 40.77
CA GLU A 67 -0.95 -30.85 42.07
C GLU A 67 0.33 -30.06 41.79
N CYS A 68 0.65 -29.03 42.59
CA CYS A 68 1.93 -28.35 42.55
C CYS A 68 2.47 -28.20 43.98
N LEU A 69 3.52 -28.96 44.26
CA LEU A 69 4.37 -28.85 45.45
C LEU A 69 5.19 -27.56 45.38
N THR A 70 4.98 -26.62 46.31
CA THR A 70 6.02 -25.78 46.95
C THR A 70 5.39 -24.89 48.03
N LEU A 71 6.07 -24.75 49.18
CA LEU A 71 5.79 -23.79 50.24
C LEU A 71 5.68 -22.35 49.71
N SER A 72 4.47 -21.85 49.53
CA SER A 72 4.08 -20.44 49.46
C SER A 72 2.55 -20.41 49.45
N CYS A 73 1.94 -19.67 50.38
CA CYS A 73 0.49 -19.64 50.58
C CYS A 73 -0.26 -19.31 49.27
N PRO A 74 -1.18 -20.16 48.78
CA PRO A 74 -2.00 -19.86 47.64
C PRO A 74 -3.24 -19.09 48.10
N GLY A 75 -3.19 -17.76 48.02
CA GLY A 75 -4.32 -16.94 48.47
C GLY A 75 -4.20 -15.47 48.11
N ASP A 76 -4.23 -15.14 46.83
CA ASP A 76 -4.64 -13.80 46.38
C ASP A 76 -6.16 -13.65 46.64
N HIS A 77 -6.53 -13.49 47.92
CA HIS A 77 -7.90 -13.19 48.33
C HIS A 77 -7.93 -11.94 49.22
N MET A 78 -8.02 -10.80 48.51
CA MET A 78 -8.64 -9.55 48.95
C MET A 78 -7.83 -8.57 49.81
N SER A 79 -6.68 -8.13 49.31
CA SER A 79 -6.35 -6.69 49.41
C SER A 79 -7.17 -5.89 48.39
N HIS A 80 -8.44 -5.63 48.70
CA HIS A 80 -9.25 -4.68 47.93
C HIS A 80 -9.51 -3.41 48.74
N THR A 81 -8.51 -2.52 48.73
CA THR A 81 -8.79 -1.07 48.71
C THR A 81 -9.36 -0.68 47.35
N HIS A 82 -10.56 -1.17 47.04
CA HIS A 82 -11.34 -0.72 45.89
C HIS A 82 -12.69 -0.16 46.33
N LYS A 83 -12.74 1.15 46.23
CA LYS A 83 -13.91 2.00 46.23
C LYS A 83 -14.91 1.52 45.17
N GLY A 84 -15.86 0.67 45.56
CA GLY A 84 -17.05 0.35 44.76
C GLY A 84 -17.54 -1.09 44.88
N ASP A 85 -18.61 -1.28 45.65
CA ASP A 85 -19.62 -2.35 45.54
C ASP A 85 -19.32 -3.79 46.04
N ARG A 86 -19.09 -3.94 47.34
CA ARG A 86 -19.81 -4.92 48.20
C ARG A 86 -20.07 -4.26 49.56
N CYS A 87 -21.33 -4.00 49.90
CA CYS A 87 -21.66 -3.42 51.19
C CYS A 87 -21.49 -4.48 52.29
N CYS A 88 -20.47 -4.32 53.15
CA CYS A 88 -20.40 -4.97 54.46
C CYS A 88 -21.58 -4.49 55.29
N VAL A 89 -22.63 -5.30 55.36
CA VAL A 89 -23.85 -5.00 56.13
C VAL A 89 -24.22 -6.26 56.88
N GLY A 90 -24.18 -6.18 58.20
CA GLY A 90 -24.43 -7.31 59.07
C GLY A 90 -24.40 -6.90 60.54
N PRO A 91 -24.66 -7.85 61.45
CA PRO A 91 -24.27 -7.69 62.84
C PRO A 91 -22.76 -7.45 62.95
N ASP A 92 -22.38 -6.80 64.04
CA ASP A 92 -21.01 -6.54 64.48
C ASP A 92 -21.00 -7.01 65.95
N VAL A 93 -20.50 -8.22 66.16
CA VAL A 93 -20.60 -8.93 67.45
C VAL A 93 -19.68 -8.34 68.50
N ASP A 94 -18.48 -7.93 68.11
CA ASP A 94 -17.43 -7.47 69.01
C ASP A 94 -17.39 -5.93 69.17
N LYS A 95 -18.08 -5.21 68.28
CA LYS A 95 -18.31 -3.75 68.26
C LYS A 95 -17.08 -2.93 67.94
N ASP A 96 -16.25 -3.42 67.05
CA ASP A 96 -15.05 -2.74 66.59
C ASP A 96 -15.32 -1.73 65.45
N GLY A 97 -16.51 -1.82 64.84
CA GLY A 97 -16.96 -0.97 63.74
C GLY A 97 -16.96 -1.64 62.36
N ILE A 98 -16.56 -2.90 62.26
CA ILE A 98 -16.53 -3.74 61.07
C ILE A 98 -17.59 -4.85 61.21
N PRO A 99 -18.53 -5.01 60.27
CA PRO A 99 -19.53 -6.08 60.35
C PRO A 99 -18.92 -7.48 60.17
N ASP A 100 -19.45 -8.49 60.88
CA ASP A 100 -18.96 -9.89 60.93
C ASP A 100 -18.67 -10.53 59.55
N SER A 101 -19.35 -10.07 58.49
CA SER A 101 -19.20 -10.57 57.12
C SER A 101 -17.88 -10.15 56.44
N CYS A 102 -17.22 -9.13 56.97
CA CYS A 102 -15.99 -8.54 56.44
C CYS A 102 -14.95 -8.38 57.55
N ASP A 103 -15.18 -9.03 58.69
CA ASP A 103 -14.36 -8.94 59.88
C ASP A 103 -13.48 -10.19 59.98
N ASN A 104 -12.15 -10.00 59.93
CA ASN A 104 -11.17 -11.08 60.09
C ASN A 104 -10.99 -11.51 61.56
N CYS A 105 -11.62 -10.81 62.53
CA CYS A 105 -11.70 -11.22 63.93
C CYS A 105 -13.10 -11.03 64.55
N LYS A 106 -14.09 -11.75 64.02
CA LYS A 106 -15.53 -11.70 64.40
C LYS A 106 -15.88 -11.63 65.90
N LEU A 107 -14.99 -12.05 66.79
CA LEU A 107 -15.21 -12.13 68.23
C LEU A 107 -14.26 -11.24 69.05
N SER A 108 -13.25 -10.63 68.43
CA SER A 108 -12.16 -9.91 69.08
C SER A 108 -11.94 -8.54 68.40
N PRO A 109 -12.24 -7.42 69.08
CA PRO A 109 -12.27 -6.12 68.43
C PRO A 109 -10.95 -5.71 67.78
N ASN A 110 -10.92 -5.57 66.45
CA ASN A 110 -9.73 -5.19 65.70
C ASN A 110 -10.05 -4.17 64.59
N PRO A 111 -10.35 -2.90 64.92
CA PRO A 111 -10.85 -1.91 63.96
C PRO A 111 -9.93 -1.62 62.77
N THR A 112 -8.65 -2.00 62.86
CA THR A 112 -7.67 -1.85 61.78
C THR A 112 -7.68 -3.00 60.79
N GLN A 113 -8.31 -4.14 61.12
CA GLN A 113 -8.39 -5.35 60.31
C GLN A 113 -7.00 -5.76 59.80
N ARG A 114 -6.02 -5.74 60.73
CA ARG A 114 -4.64 -6.11 60.42
C ARG A 114 -4.56 -7.63 60.40
N ASP A 115 -3.88 -8.13 59.39
CA ASP A 115 -3.59 -9.54 59.11
C ASP A 115 -2.21 -9.53 58.47
N SER A 116 -1.19 -9.93 59.24
CA SER A 116 0.22 -9.72 58.90
C SER A 116 0.79 -10.84 58.02
N ASP A 117 0.22 -12.04 58.07
CA ASP A 117 0.65 -13.20 57.28
C ASP A 117 -0.31 -13.57 56.13
N SER A 118 -1.45 -12.87 56.05
CA SER A 118 -2.46 -12.97 55.00
C SER A 118 -3.18 -14.32 54.94
N ASP A 119 -3.45 -14.94 56.09
CA ASP A 119 -4.21 -16.18 56.19
C ASP A 119 -5.74 -15.99 56.31
N GLY A 120 -6.20 -14.75 56.48
CA GLY A 120 -7.62 -14.41 56.61
C GLY A 120 -8.14 -14.32 58.05
N VAL A 121 -7.29 -14.59 59.04
CA VAL A 121 -7.49 -14.35 60.48
C VAL A 121 -6.74 -13.08 60.85
N GLY A 122 -7.33 -12.23 61.69
CA GLY A 122 -6.67 -10.96 62.06
C GLY A 122 -5.67 -11.14 63.22
N ASP A 123 -4.59 -10.35 63.23
CA ASP A 123 -3.52 -10.39 64.26
C ASP A 123 -4.03 -10.43 65.72
N GLU A 124 -5.22 -9.85 65.99
CA GLU A 124 -5.81 -9.78 67.35
C GLU A 124 -6.49 -11.07 67.80
N CYS A 125 -6.84 -11.96 66.88
CA CYS A 125 -7.48 -13.25 67.14
C CYS A 125 -6.69 -14.44 66.58
N ASP A 126 -5.49 -14.17 66.06
CA ASP A 126 -4.59 -15.13 65.47
C ASP A 126 -3.61 -15.68 66.52
N ASN A 127 -3.50 -17.01 66.62
CA ASN A 127 -2.55 -17.69 67.49
C ASN A 127 -1.14 -17.85 66.87
N CYS A 128 -0.96 -17.51 65.58
CA CYS A 128 0.32 -17.35 64.90
C CYS A 128 0.37 -16.11 63.98
N PRO A 129 0.35 -14.87 64.51
CA PRO A 129 0.19 -13.63 63.73
C PRO A 129 1.20 -13.34 62.60
N GLU A 130 2.25 -14.14 62.47
CA GLU A 130 3.31 -13.97 61.47
C GLU A 130 3.51 -15.25 60.62
N VAL A 131 2.73 -16.31 60.86
CA VAL A 131 2.84 -17.63 60.21
C VAL A 131 1.45 -18.17 59.88
N CYS A 132 1.11 -18.06 58.61
CA CYS A 132 -0.21 -18.37 58.06
C CYS A 132 -0.77 -19.73 58.53
N ASN A 133 -1.90 -19.70 59.24
CA ASN A 133 -2.60 -20.88 59.77
C ASN A 133 -4.12 -20.63 59.92
N GLU A 134 -4.83 -20.56 58.79
CA GLU A 134 -6.27 -20.24 58.73
C GLU A 134 -7.17 -21.10 59.67
N ASP A 135 -6.73 -22.33 59.99
CA ASP A 135 -7.46 -23.25 60.85
C ASP A 135 -7.25 -23.03 62.36
N GLN A 136 -6.24 -22.23 62.74
CA GLN A 136 -5.97 -21.79 64.11
C GLN A 136 -5.87 -22.97 65.10
N PHE A 137 -5.24 -24.07 64.67
CA PHE A 137 -4.97 -25.20 65.56
C PHE A 137 -3.94 -24.82 66.63
N ASP A 138 -4.20 -25.32 67.84
CA ASP A 138 -3.40 -25.19 69.07
C ASP A 138 -3.75 -26.44 69.90
N GLU A 139 -2.99 -27.50 69.68
CA GLU A 139 -3.29 -28.84 70.22
C GLU A 139 -3.10 -28.88 71.75
N ASP A 140 -2.10 -28.16 72.27
CA ASP A 140 -1.76 -28.17 73.69
C ASP A 140 -2.49 -27.08 74.52
N ARG A 141 -3.01 -26.05 73.85
CA ARG A 141 -3.81 -24.95 74.41
C ARG A 141 -3.04 -23.96 75.26
N ASP A 142 -1.81 -23.66 74.90
CA ASP A 142 -1.03 -22.61 75.53
C ASP A 142 -1.26 -21.21 74.93
N GLY A 143 -1.95 -21.12 73.78
CA GLY A 143 -2.27 -19.88 73.08
C GLY A 143 -1.33 -19.55 71.91
N VAL A 144 -0.36 -20.40 71.60
CA VAL A 144 0.48 -20.37 70.40
C VAL A 144 -0.02 -21.45 69.44
N GLY A 145 -0.13 -21.14 68.15
CA GLY A 145 -0.63 -22.12 67.19
C GLY A 145 0.43 -23.14 66.77
N ASP A 146 -0.01 -24.37 66.43
CA ASP A 146 0.87 -25.48 66.03
C ASP A 146 1.84 -25.09 64.89
N ALA A 147 1.45 -24.14 64.04
CA ALA A 147 2.26 -23.65 62.92
C ALA A 147 3.51 -22.84 63.33
N CYS A 148 3.47 -22.22 64.51
CA CYS A 148 4.53 -21.37 65.05
C CYS A 148 5.03 -21.81 66.43
N ASP A 149 4.50 -22.93 66.95
CA ASP A 149 4.86 -23.50 68.23
C ASP A 149 6.10 -24.39 68.14
N ASN A 150 7.14 -24.09 68.93
CA ASN A 150 8.35 -24.90 69.02
C ASN A 150 8.20 -26.13 69.94
N CYS A 151 7.05 -26.32 70.57
CA CYS A 151 6.65 -27.52 71.32
C CYS A 151 5.17 -27.88 71.15
N GLU A 152 4.71 -28.16 69.92
CA GLU A 152 3.31 -28.49 69.49
C GLU A 152 2.43 -29.33 70.45
N PHE A 153 3.02 -30.14 71.33
CA PHE A 153 2.29 -31.03 72.26
C PHE A 153 2.53 -30.74 73.75
N ILE A 154 3.32 -29.71 74.10
CA ILE A 154 3.73 -29.39 75.47
C ILE A 154 3.70 -27.89 75.72
N CYS A 155 2.67 -27.45 76.47
CA CYS A 155 2.40 -26.03 76.69
C CYS A 155 3.63 -25.22 77.12
N ASN A 156 3.97 -24.21 76.32
CA ASN A 156 5.09 -23.30 76.52
C ASN A 156 4.81 -21.91 75.89
N GLU A 157 3.85 -21.19 76.46
CA GLU A 157 3.40 -19.85 76.02
C GLU A 157 4.55 -18.83 75.79
N ASP A 158 5.71 -19.00 76.44
CA ASP A 158 6.88 -18.11 76.27
C ASP A 158 7.79 -18.47 75.08
N GLN A 159 7.54 -19.60 74.41
CA GLN A 159 8.26 -20.11 73.24
C GLN A 159 9.79 -20.05 73.44
N ALA A 160 10.24 -20.34 74.66
CA ALA A 160 11.66 -20.31 74.99
C ALA A 160 12.41 -21.41 74.25
N ASP A 161 13.53 -21.05 73.63
CA ASP A 161 14.47 -21.94 72.94
C ASP A 161 15.89 -21.42 73.20
N ALA A 162 16.56 -22.02 74.18
CA ALA A 162 17.82 -21.53 74.72
C ALA A 162 19.00 -21.72 73.77
N ASP A 163 19.00 -22.78 72.97
CA ASP A 163 20.08 -23.12 72.05
C ASP A 163 19.79 -22.84 70.56
N ARG A 164 18.54 -22.49 70.24
CA ARG A 164 18.03 -22.04 68.93
C ARG A 164 18.03 -23.11 67.86
N ASP A 165 17.72 -24.34 68.24
CA ASP A 165 17.63 -25.44 67.30
C ASP A 165 16.22 -25.65 66.71
N GLY A 166 15.23 -24.89 67.18
CA GLY A 166 13.84 -24.94 66.74
C GLY A 166 12.95 -25.85 67.60
N VAL A 167 13.48 -26.47 68.65
CA VAL A 167 12.72 -27.23 69.66
C VAL A 167 12.69 -26.40 70.94
N GLY A 168 11.52 -26.22 71.54
CA GLY A 168 11.39 -25.40 72.74
C GLY A 168 11.94 -26.07 73.99
N ASP A 169 12.40 -25.25 74.94
CA ASP A 169 12.98 -25.67 76.23
C ASP A 169 12.09 -26.66 77.02
N ALA A 170 10.77 -26.64 76.78
CA ALA A 170 9.79 -27.49 77.44
C ALA A 170 9.77 -28.93 76.89
N CYS A 171 10.13 -29.12 75.62
CA CYS A 171 10.13 -30.39 74.92
C CYS A 171 11.53 -30.85 74.47
N ASP A 172 12.55 -30.04 74.72
CA ASP A 172 13.94 -30.33 74.39
C ASP A 172 14.62 -31.24 75.44
N ASN A 173 15.05 -32.42 74.99
CA ASN A 173 15.79 -33.40 75.77
C ASN A 173 17.28 -33.02 75.96
N CYS A 174 17.75 -31.93 75.35
CA CYS A 174 19.07 -31.34 75.51
C CYS A 174 19.12 -29.79 75.54
N ARG A 175 18.15 -29.13 76.18
CA ARG A 175 17.98 -27.65 76.36
C ARG A 175 19.13 -26.67 76.04
N ASP A 176 20.36 -26.97 76.46
CA ASP A 176 21.50 -26.07 76.30
C ASP A 176 22.42 -26.44 75.10
N LEU A 177 22.07 -27.46 74.30
CA LEU A 177 22.88 -28.06 73.23
C LEU A 177 22.02 -28.54 72.04
N SER A 178 22.09 -27.76 70.95
CA SER A 178 21.30 -27.96 69.72
C SER A 178 21.29 -29.41 69.22
N ASN A 179 20.08 -29.97 69.11
CA ASN A 179 19.80 -31.32 68.66
C ASN A 179 18.36 -31.49 68.12
N SER A 180 17.96 -30.69 67.12
CA SER A 180 16.58 -30.56 66.61
C SER A 180 15.82 -31.85 66.23
N GLN A 181 16.50 -32.98 66.09
CA GLN A 181 15.90 -34.30 65.86
C GLN A 181 15.54 -35.06 67.14
N GLN A 182 15.87 -34.50 68.31
CA GLN A 182 15.59 -35.01 69.65
C GLN A 182 15.88 -36.52 69.83
N PRO A 183 17.05 -37.04 69.39
CA PRO A 183 17.36 -38.45 69.54
C PRO A 183 17.61 -38.78 71.03
N ASP A 184 16.95 -39.83 71.51
CA ASP A 184 17.11 -40.38 72.86
C ASP A 184 17.14 -41.91 72.73
N PHE A 185 18.33 -42.48 72.56
CA PHE A 185 18.48 -43.89 72.18
C PHE A 185 18.06 -44.87 73.28
N ASP A 186 18.27 -44.52 74.55
CA ASP A 186 17.90 -45.38 75.67
C ASP A 186 16.57 -45.00 76.33
N HIS A 187 15.92 -43.93 75.84
CA HIS A 187 14.62 -43.41 76.25
C HIS A 187 14.58 -43.03 77.73
N ASP A 188 15.68 -42.48 78.27
CA ASP A 188 15.77 -42.03 79.66
C ASP A 188 15.33 -40.58 79.86
N GLY A 189 15.05 -39.87 78.77
CA GLY A 189 14.61 -38.47 78.74
C GLY A 189 15.75 -37.47 78.60
N GLN A 190 16.99 -37.91 78.49
CA GLN A 190 18.15 -37.08 78.17
C GLN A 190 18.63 -37.40 76.74
N GLY A 191 18.74 -36.39 75.88
CA GLY A 191 19.09 -36.61 74.48
C GLY A 191 20.53 -37.07 74.29
N ASP A 192 20.80 -37.84 73.23
CA ASP A 192 22.10 -38.47 72.99
C ASP A 192 23.29 -37.47 72.95
N VAL A 193 23.03 -36.19 72.64
CA VAL A 193 24.05 -35.13 72.53
C VAL A 193 24.50 -34.62 73.90
N CYS A 194 23.59 -34.62 74.88
CA CYS A 194 23.84 -34.19 76.24
C CYS A 194 23.85 -35.37 77.24
N ASP A 195 23.57 -36.59 76.78
CA ASP A 195 23.58 -37.81 77.58
C ASP A 195 25.02 -38.29 77.85
N ASP A 196 25.46 -38.07 79.08
CA ASP A 196 26.73 -38.58 79.62
C ASP A 196 26.66 -40.09 79.94
N SER A 197 25.53 -40.78 79.68
CA SER A 197 25.34 -42.20 79.90
C SER A 197 26.07 -43.06 78.85
N CYS A 198 27.29 -43.38 79.24
CA CYS A 198 28.03 -44.51 78.73
C CYS A 198 27.31 -45.84 79.00
N ASP A 199 26.77 -46.49 77.96
CA ASP A 199 26.41 -47.92 78.00
C ASP A 199 27.65 -48.84 78.25
N GLY A 200 28.85 -48.26 78.25
CA GLY A 200 30.14 -48.90 78.53
C GLY A 200 30.68 -49.78 77.40
N VAL A 201 30.00 -49.82 76.24
CA VAL A 201 30.35 -50.69 75.12
C VAL A 201 30.27 -50.02 73.74
N SER A 202 29.65 -48.84 73.63
CA SER A 202 29.52 -48.07 72.39
C SER A 202 30.21 -46.70 72.45
N GLY A 203 30.35 -46.09 71.27
CA GLY A 203 30.77 -44.71 71.04
C GLY A 203 30.05 -44.17 69.81
N VAL A 204 30.29 -42.89 69.50
CA VAL A 204 29.57 -42.17 68.43
C VAL A 204 30.50 -41.90 67.25
N LEU A 205 30.01 -42.07 66.03
CA LEU A 205 30.64 -41.63 64.80
C LEU A 205 29.87 -40.44 64.22
N TYR A 206 30.56 -39.32 64.04
CA TYR A 206 30.12 -38.23 63.15
C TYR A 206 30.89 -38.34 61.84
N LEU A 207 30.17 -38.60 60.76
CA LEU A 207 30.74 -38.70 59.43
C LEU A 207 30.26 -37.52 58.58
N TYR A 208 31.21 -36.66 58.22
CA TYR A 208 31.01 -35.51 57.35
C TYR A 208 31.36 -35.87 55.90
N LYS A 209 30.67 -35.23 54.95
CA LYS A 209 31.06 -35.22 53.54
C LYS A 209 31.59 -33.83 53.21
N ASP A 210 32.70 -33.76 52.51
CA ASP A 210 33.32 -32.53 52.02
C ASP A 210 33.71 -32.74 50.55
N VAL A 211 33.47 -31.76 49.70
CA VAL A 211 33.88 -31.78 48.29
C VAL A 211 34.96 -30.71 48.10
N VAL A 212 36.19 -31.14 47.78
CA VAL A 212 37.26 -30.19 47.51
C VAL A 212 37.16 -29.68 46.07
N LYS A 213 37.11 -28.36 45.92
CA LYS A 213 37.56 -27.66 44.71
C LYS A 213 38.30 -26.39 45.06
N ASP A 214 39.31 -26.05 44.26
CA ASP A 214 40.00 -24.76 44.26
C ASP A 214 39.01 -23.58 44.11
N GLY A 215 38.51 -23.05 45.24
CA GLY A 215 38.10 -21.65 45.36
C GLY A 215 36.64 -21.24 45.06
N TYR A 216 35.65 -22.14 45.03
CA TYR A 216 34.22 -21.74 45.03
C TYR A 216 33.36 -22.72 45.83
N ASP A 217 32.51 -22.16 46.69
CA ASP A 217 31.52 -22.87 47.52
C ASP A 217 30.29 -23.16 46.65
N ILE A 218 30.09 -24.42 46.27
CA ILE A 218 28.94 -24.85 45.47
C ILE A 218 28.28 -25.99 46.23
N VAL A 219 27.30 -25.65 47.07
CA VAL A 219 26.52 -26.60 47.87
C VAL A 219 25.65 -27.44 46.94
N ASP A 220 26.11 -28.65 46.63
CA ASP A 220 25.37 -29.61 45.82
C ASP A 220 24.59 -30.57 46.74
N ASN A 221 23.27 -30.70 46.53
CA ASN A 221 22.40 -31.63 47.28
C ASN A 221 22.61 -33.11 46.85
N PHE A 222 23.82 -33.52 46.48
CA PHE A 222 24.09 -34.91 46.12
C PHE A 222 24.06 -35.79 47.37
N LYS A 223 23.29 -36.88 47.28
CA LYS A 223 23.30 -37.94 48.29
C LYS A 223 24.33 -38.98 47.90
N PHE A 224 25.32 -39.14 48.75
CA PHE A 224 26.38 -40.12 48.60
C PHE A 224 26.03 -41.39 49.37
N LYS A 225 26.23 -42.56 48.76
CA LYS A 225 26.05 -43.83 49.46
C LYS A 225 27.35 -44.28 50.07
N VAL A 226 27.39 -44.32 51.38
CA VAL A 226 28.56 -44.76 52.15
C VAL A 226 28.28 -46.09 52.80
N ARG A 227 29.20 -47.04 52.65
CA ARG A 227 29.18 -48.35 53.30
C ARG A 227 30.11 -48.36 54.50
N ILE A 228 29.57 -48.69 55.66
CA ILE A 228 30.31 -48.81 56.92
C ILE A 228 30.39 -50.30 57.28
N THR A 229 31.60 -50.84 57.36
CA THR A 229 31.84 -52.25 57.66
C THR A 229 32.74 -52.40 58.89
N SER A 230 32.33 -53.15 59.91
CA SER A 230 33.20 -53.45 61.06
C SER A 230 34.43 -54.24 60.62
N THR A 231 35.61 -53.90 61.14
CA THR A 231 36.85 -54.65 60.93
C THR A 231 37.38 -55.24 62.24
N GLY A 232 38.08 -56.38 62.17
CA GLY A 232 38.70 -57.01 63.34
C GLY A 232 37.78 -57.88 64.20
N THR A 233 37.85 -57.74 65.53
CA THR A 233 37.17 -58.60 66.52
C THR A 233 35.81 -58.08 66.98
N THR A 234 35.36 -56.95 66.44
CA THR A 234 34.06 -56.33 66.68
C THR A 234 32.93 -57.23 66.14
N ALA A 235 31.72 -57.09 66.68
CA ALA A 235 30.56 -57.80 66.14
C ALA A 235 30.33 -57.38 64.68
N ALA A 236 29.95 -58.34 63.82
CA ALA A 236 29.76 -58.08 62.39
C ALA A 236 28.71 -56.98 62.16
N PHE A 237 29.11 -55.92 61.47
CA PHE A 237 28.31 -54.79 61.06
C PHE A 237 28.67 -54.43 59.61
N ASP A 238 27.66 -54.23 58.77
CA ASP A 238 27.82 -53.95 57.33
C ASP A 238 26.53 -53.29 56.83
N GLU A 239 26.51 -51.96 56.80
CA GLU A 239 25.34 -51.17 56.41
C GLU A 239 25.72 -50.07 55.43
N VAL A 240 24.73 -49.60 54.66
CA VAL A 240 24.87 -48.51 53.69
C VAL A 240 23.95 -47.36 54.09
N TYR A 241 24.51 -46.17 54.18
CA TYR A 241 23.81 -44.94 54.53
C TYR A 241 23.88 -43.94 53.38
N GLU A 242 22.89 -43.05 53.29
CA GLU A 242 22.93 -41.87 52.42
C GLU A 242 23.34 -40.65 53.25
N ILE A 243 24.35 -39.91 52.77
CA ILE A 243 24.87 -38.69 53.43
C ILE A 243 24.99 -37.56 52.41
N SER A 244 25.01 -36.30 52.86
CA SER A 244 25.29 -35.12 52.04
C SER A 244 26.06 -34.07 52.84
N GLU A 245 26.57 -33.01 52.21
CA GLU A 245 27.28 -31.92 52.91
C GLU A 245 26.41 -31.26 53.98
N ASP A 246 25.12 -31.02 53.67
CA ASP A 246 24.15 -30.41 54.58
C ASP A 246 23.57 -31.38 55.63
N SER A 247 23.92 -32.67 55.55
CA SER A 247 23.34 -33.70 56.43
C SER A 247 24.40 -34.76 56.77
N PRO A 248 25.29 -34.46 57.74
CA PRO A 248 26.28 -35.41 58.20
C PRO A 248 25.61 -36.62 58.85
N LEU A 249 26.24 -37.78 58.73
CA LEU A 249 25.73 -38.99 59.38
C LEU A 249 26.16 -39.02 60.84
N TYR A 250 25.17 -39.13 61.71
CA TYR A 250 25.32 -39.41 63.13
C TYR A 250 24.93 -40.86 63.41
N ILE A 251 25.87 -41.67 63.93
CA ILE A 251 25.55 -43.05 64.29
C ILE A 251 26.32 -43.54 65.52
N ARG A 252 25.59 -44.16 66.47
CA ARG A 252 26.18 -44.85 67.63
C ARG A 252 26.51 -46.29 67.25
N LEU A 253 27.77 -46.66 67.42
CA LEU A 253 28.31 -47.97 67.04
C LEU A 253 29.07 -48.58 68.22
N ARG A 254 29.15 -49.92 68.28
CA ARG A 254 30.00 -50.57 69.28
C ARG A 254 31.45 -50.14 69.10
N ALA A 255 32.14 -49.92 70.22
CA ALA A 255 33.54 -49.53 70.18
C ALA A 255 34.38 -50.57 69.42
N GLY A 256 35.20 -50.08 68.48
CA GLY A 256 35.96 -50.91 67.55
C GLY A 256 36.32 -50.15 66.28
N THR A 257 36.98 -50.84 65.36
CA THR A 257 37.41 -50.24 64.08
C THR A 257 36.40 -50.56 63.00
N TYR A 258 36.09 -49.56 62.17
CA TYR A 258 35.19 -49.66 61.03
C TYR A 258 35.90 -49.13 59.80
N HIS A 259 35.68 -49.81 58.67
CA HIS A 259 36.11 -49.38 57.35
C HIS A 259 34.94 -48.69 56.66
N ILE A 260 35.19 -47.47 56.20
CA ILE A 260 34.22 -46.61 55.55
C ILE A 260 34.65 -46.47 54.09
N SER A 261 33.75 -46.82 53.18
CA SER A 261 33.98 -46.78 51.73
C SER A 261 32.75 -46.22 51.02
N GLU A 262 32.96 -45.38 50.01
CA GLU A 262 31.88 -44.86 49.19
C GLU A 262 31.55 -45.81 48.04
N LYS A 263 30.25 -45.94 47.73
CA LYS A 263 29.71 -47.01 46.88
C LYS A 263 29.19 -46.52 45.53
N ASP A 264 28.54 -45.36 45.51
CA ASP A 264 27.97 -44.73 44.31
C ASP A 264 28.41 -43.26 44.29
N VAL A 265 29.26 -42.90 43.33
CA VAL A 265 29.74 -41.52 43.14
C VAL A 265 28.98 -40.88 41.98
N PRO A 266 28.42 -39.67 42.13
CA PRO A 266 27.77 -38.95 41.04
C PRO A 266 28.71 -38.73 39.84
N PRO A 267 28.18 -38.59 38.61
CA PRO A 267 28.99 -38.22 37.45
C PRO A 267 29.79 -36.93 37.72
N GLY A 268 31.12 -37.00 37.63
CA GLY A 268 31.99 -35.86 37.80
C GLY A 268 32.72 -35.71 39.13
N TYR A 269 32.80 -36.78 39.91
CA TYR A 269 33.63 -36.85 41.10
C TYR A 269 34.55 -38.07 41.02
N THR A 270 35.78 -37.97 41.53
CA THR A 270 36.69 -39.12 41.67
C THR A 270 36.53 -39.77 43.03
N LEU A 271 36.29 -41.09 43.03
CA LEU A 271 36.30 -41.91 44.24
C LEU A 271 37.73 -42.08 44.75
N GLU A 272 38.13 -41.40 45.83
CA GLU A 272 39.45 -41.65 46.44
C GLU A 272 39.50 -41.77 47.98
N SER A 273 38.41 -41.61 48.72
CA SER A 273 38.45 -41.69 50.19
C SER A 273 37.86 -42.99 50.77
N GLU A 274 38.69 -44.02 50.93
CA GLU A 274 38.45 -45.08 51.92
C GLU A 274 39.15 -44.71 53.24
N LEU A 275 38.45 -44.86 54.37
CA LEU A 275 39.01 -44.53 55.69
C LEU A 275 38.69 -45.61 56.73
N ASP A 276 39.69 -45.94 57.54
CA ASP A 276 39.48 -46.71 58.76
C ASP A 276 39.30 -45.79 59.96
N VAL A 277 38.15 -45.88 60.62
CA VAL A 277 37.80 -45.08 61.80
C VAL A 277 37.68 -45.98 63.02
N THR A 278 38.36 -45.62 64.10
CA THR A 278 38.25 -46.32 65.38
C THR A 278 37.32 -45.56 66.30
N ILE A 279 36.21 -46.21 66.67
CA ILE A 279 35.20 -45.66 67.57
C ILE A 279 35.59 -46.05 68.99
N PRO A 280 35.97 -45.07 69.85
CA PRO A 280 36.35 -45.34 71.23
C PRO A 280 35.11 -45.71 72.06
N ILE A 281 35.31 -46.48 73.13
CA ILE A 281 34.28 -46.64 74.17
C ILE A 281 34.02 -45.27 74.77
N CYS A 282 32.77 -44.85 74.86
CA CYS A 282 32.38 -43.58 75.48
C CYS A 282 33.03 -42.35 74.85
N GLY A 283 33.32 -42.39 73.56
CA GLY A 283 33.90 -41.23 72.91
C GLY A 283 33.38 -41.05 71.50
N ILE A 284 33.77 -39.91 70.95
CA ILE A 284 33.35 -39.45 69.64
C ILE A 284 34.50 -39.69 68.66
N ALA A 285 34.17 -40.28 67.51
CA ALA A 285 35.03 -40.33 66.34
C ALA A 285 34.47 -39.39 65.26
N ASN A 286 35.31 -38.48 64.77
CA ASN A 286 34.97 -37.63 63.63
C ASN A 286 35.72 -38.14 62.40
N ALA A 287 35.02 -38.22 61.28
CA ALA A 287 35.59 -38.60 60.00
C ALA A 287 35.01 -37.71 58.90
N THR A 288 35.83 -37.39 57.91
CA THR A 288 35.42 -36.61 56.74
C THR A 288 35.81 -37.40 55.49
N LEU A 289 34.84 -37.65 54.62
CA LEU A 289 35.09 -38.16 53.27
C LEU A 289 35.25 -36.97 52.33
N VAL A 290 36.33 -36.98 51.55
CA VAL A 290 36.68 -35.91 50.62
C VAL A 290 36.66 -36.46 49.20
N ASP A 291 35.93 -35.79 48.31
CA ASP A 291 35.94 -36.08 46.86
C ASP A 291 36.51 -34.90 46.06
N ASP A 292 37.24 -35.22 44.99
CA ASP A 292 37.69 -34.24 44.00
C ASP A 292 36.61 -34.06 42.92
N LYS A 293 36.21 -32.80 42.68
CA LYS A 293 35.22 -32.43 41.66
C LYS A 293 35.87 -32.17 40.30
N HIS A 294 35.49 -32.98 39.32
CA HIS A 294 35.91 -32.88 37.93
C HIS A 294 35.09 -31.82 37.17
N THR A 295 35.76 -30.89 36.49
CA THR A 295 35.10 -29.89 35.64
C THR A 295 35.64 -29.88 34.23
N GLY A 296 34.73 -29.72 33.27
CA GLY A 296 35.06 -29.51 31.86
C GLY A 296 34.82 -28.07 31.42
N LYS A 297 35.21 -27.77 30.19
CA LYS A 297 35.02 -26.45 29.57
C LYS A 297 33.90 -26.51 28.55
N LEU A 298 33.05 -25.49 28.52
CA LEU A 298 32.02 -25.29 27.50
C LEU A 298 32.28 -23.95 26.80
N GLU A 299 32.41 -24.00 25.48
CA GLU A 299 32.56 -22.84 24.61
C GLU A 299 31.32 -22.73 23.72
N VAL A 300 30.56 -21.64 23.86
CA VAL A 300 29.35 -21.39 23.07
C VAL A 300 29.59 -20.21 22.14
N HIS A 301 29.54 -20.50 20.85
CA HIS A 301 29.70 -19.55 19.76
C HIS A 301 28.36 -19.24 19.11
N LYS A 302 28.25 -18.01 18.57
CA LYS A 302 27.14 -17.61 17.73
C LYS A 302 27.58 -17.55 16.27
N ASP A 303 26.75 -18.05 15.37
CA ASP A 303 26.97 -18.01 13.92
C ASP A 303 25.68 -17.48 13.27
N VAL A 304 25.72 -16.24 12.77
CA VAL A 304 24.57 -15.58 12.14
C VAL A 304 24.67 -15.72 10.62
N ARG A 305 23.73 -16.44 10.02
CA ARG A 305 23.76 -16.78 8.59
C ARG A 305 22.64 -16.16 7.80
N LEU A 306 22.94 -15.83 6.54
CA LEU A 306 21.94 -15.42 5.55
C LEU A 306 21.22 -16.59 4.89
N THR A 307 21.83 -17.77 4.88
CA THR A 307 21.33 -18.99 4.24
C THR A 307 21.66 -20.22 5.09
N GLU A 308 20.95 -21.33 4.87
CA GLU A 308 21.27 -22.62 5.50
C GLU A 308 22.67 -23.11 5.13
N ASP A 309 23.12 -22.82 3.90
CA ASP A 309 24.46 -23.13 3.42
C ASP A 309 25.49 -22.13 3.96
N LYS A 310 26.63 -22.64 4.45
CA LYS A 310 27.76 -21.84 4.92
C LYS A 310 28.51 -21.25 3.72
N ASP A 311 28.14 -20.04 3.30
CA ASP A 311 28.86 -19.25 2.30
C ASP A 311 29.71 -18.17 2.99
N PRO A 312 31.04 -18.35 3.11
CA PRO A 312 31.93 -17.42 3.82
C PRO A 312 32.07 -16.05 3.14
N THR A 313 31.42 -15.83 2.00
CA THR A 313 31.33 -14.51 1.35
C THR A 313 30.06 -13.73 1.69
N CYS A 314 29.15 -14.34 2.45
CA CYS A 314 27.83 -13.83 2.81
C CYS A 314 27.60 -13.71 4.33
N ASP A 315 28.62 -13.99 5.16
CA ASP A 315 28.51 -13.83 6.61
C ASP A 315 28.45 -12.32 6.94
N VAL A 316 27.48 -11.95 7.77
CA VAL A 316 27.27 -10.58 8.22
C VAL A 316 27.87 -10.49 9.61
N GLU A 317 28.89 -9.66 9.82
CA GLU A 317 29.31 -9.30 11.18
C GLU A 317 28.12 -8.61 11.85
N ASP A 318 27.48 -9.33 12.79
CA ASP A 318 26.28 -8.89 13.48
C ASP A 318 26.54 -8.81 14.99
N ASP A 319 26.40 -7.61 15.56
CA ASP A 319 26.52 -7.36 17.01
C ASP A 319 25.20 -7.63 17.76
N THR A 320 24.22 -8.21 17.06
CA THR A 320 22.94 -8.60 17.64
C THR A 320 23.14 -9.48 18.87
N LYS A 321 22.46 -9.09 19.95
CA LYS A 321 22.51 -9.74 21.25
C LYS A 321 21.44 -10.81 21.37
N PHE A 322 21.85 -11.99 21.81
CA PHE A 322 21.00 -13.13 22.05
C PHE A 322 21.07 -13.54 23.52
N LYS A 323 20.02 -14.19 24.04
CA LYS A 323 20.05 -14.76 25.39
C LYS A 323 19.90 -16.27 25.34
N VAL A 324 20.87 -16.95 25.92
CA VAL A 324 20.88 -18.41 26.05
C VAL A 324 20.69 -18.81 27.51
N ARG A 325 19.92 -19.86 27.74
CA ARG A 325 19.74 -20.51 29.04
C ARG A 325 20.47 -21.85 29.00
N ILE A 326 21.32 -22.10 29.98
CA ILE A 326 22.08 -23.35 30.11
C ILE A 326 21.55 -24.10 31.33
N LYS A 327 20.97 -25.27 31.08
CA LYS A 327 20.32 -26.09 32.10
C LYS A 327 20.97 -27.46 32.20
N SER A 328 21.34 -27.89 33.41
CA SER A 328 21.80 -29.27 33.63
C SER A 328 20.66 -30.28 33.45
N LYS A 329 20.98 -31.42 32.83
CA LYS A 329 20.08 -32.58 32.70
C LYS A 329 20.36 -33.69 33.71
N ASP A 330 21.52 -33.63 34.37
CA ASP A 330 21.98 -34.66 35.30
C ASP A 330 21.76 -34.29 36.79
N GLY A 331 20.95 -33.24 37.05
CA GLY A 331 20.55 -32.86 38.41
C GLY A 331 21.44 -31.81 39.10
N ASN A 332 22.49 -31.31 38.43
CA ASN A 332 23.26 -30.17 38.95
C ASN A 332 22.37 -28.91 39.02
N LYS A 333 22.55 -28.03 40.03
CA LYS A 333 21.85 -26.73 40.13
C LYS A 333 22.37 -25.67 39.13
N VAL A 334 22.65 -26.07 37.88
CA VAL A 334 23.04 -25.15 36.81
C VAL A 334 21.79 -24.79 36.01
N ASP A 335 21.35 -23.54 36.16
CA ASP A 335 20.27 -22.93 35.39
C ASP A 335 20.54 -21.44 35.23
N GLU A 336 21.40 -21.10 34.26
CA GLU A 336 21.95 -19.75 34.10
C GLU A 336 21.53 -19.14 32.76
N ILE A 337 21.36 -17.81 32.74
CA ILE A 337 21.04 -17.04 31.52
C ILE A 337 22.22 -16.14 31.18
N HIS A 338 22.69 -16.23 29.94
CA HIS A 338 23.84 -15.48 29.44
C HIS A 338 23.48 -14.71 28.17
N GLU A 339 24.05 -13.51 28.02
CA GLU A 339 23.97 -12.71 26.79
C GLU A 339 25.19 -12.99 25.90
N ILE A 340 24.95 -13.40 24.66
CA ILE A 340 25.99 -13.77 23.68
C ILE A 340 25.76 -13.06 22.34
N SER A 341 26.83 -12.90 21.56
CA SER A 341 26.85 -12.36 20.20
C SER A 341 28.00 -13.01 19.40
N GLU A 342 28.07 -12.79 18.09
CA GLU A 342 29.10 -13.41 17.24
C GLU A 342 30.52 -12.95 17.62
N ASP A 343 30.67 -11.69 18.03
CA ASP A 343 31.93 -11.10 18.50
C ASP A 343 32.25 -11.44 19.97
N LYS A 344 31.28 -11.96 20.73
CA LYS A 344 31.39 -12.25 22.15
C LYS A 344 30.92 -13.68 22.48
N PRO A 345 31.73 -14.69 22.17
CA PRO A 345 31.47 -16.07 22.58
C PRO A 345 31.50 -16.23 24.11
N LEU A 346 30.74 -17.19 24.60
CA LEU A 346 30.62 -17.53 26.02
C LEU A 346 31.54 -18.70 26.36
N TYR A 347 32.32 -18.54 27.43
CA TYR A 347 33.21 -19.58 27.95
C TYR A 347 32.84 -19.86 29.40
N LEU A 348 32.54 -21.12 29.71
CA LEU A 348 32.15 -21.57 31.06
C LEU A 348 32.98 -22.78 31.49
N GLU A 349 33.28 -22.85 32.79
CA GLU A 349 33.77 -24.07 33.44
C GLU A 349 32.62 -24.69 34.21
N LEU A 350 32.19 -25.88 33.80
CA LEU A 350 31.02 -26.55 34.34
C LEU A 350 31.40 -27.93 34.91
N PRO A 351 30.67 -28.45 35.90
CA PRO A 351 30.74 -29.87 36.25
C PRO A 351 30.63 -30.75 35.00
N VAL A 352 31.36 -31.86 34.96
CA VAL A 352 31.17 -32.80 33.84
C VAL A 352 29.76 -33.40 33.91
N GLY A 353 29.13 -33.57 32.75
CA GLY A 353 27.73 -33.99 32.65
C GLY A 353 27.01 -33.43 31.43
N LYS A 354 25.72 -33.68 31.35
CA LYS A 354 24.85 -33.30 30.22
C LYS A 354 24.12 -31.99 30.48
N TYR A 355 24.12 -31.15 29.46
CA TYR A 355 23.52 -29.82 29.47
C TYR A 355 22.60 -29.63 28.26
N GLU A 356 21.53 -28.90 28.47
CA GLU A 356 20.65 -28.35 27.44
C GLU A 356 20.90 -26.85 27.32
N ILE A 357 21.10 -26.38 26.10
CA ILE A 357 21.30 -24.98 25.76
C ILE A 357 20.11 -24.54 24.93
N GLU A 358 19.30 -23.66 25.49
CA GLU A 358 18.11 -23.10 24.84
C GLU A 358 18.31 -21.60 24.57
N GLU A 359 17.95 -21.16 23.37
CA GLU A 359 17.88 -19.74 23.07
C GLU A 359 16.51 -19.17 23.47
N ILE A 360 16.47 -18.42 24.57
CA ILE A 360 15.25 -17.91 25.19
C ILE A 360 14.81 -16.53 24.67
N TYR A 361 15.70 -15.83 23.96
CA TYR A 361 15.38 -14.59 23.26
C TYR A 361 16.03 -14.59 21.88
N VAL A 362 15.18 -14.61 20.86
CA VAL A 362 15.55 -14.53 19.46
C VAL A 362 14.90 -13.25 18.89
N PRO A 363 15.67 -12.26 18.42
CA PRO A 363 15.12 -11.10 17.76
C PRO A 363 14.25 -11.52 16.56
N GLY A 364 13.13 -10.82 16.33
CA GLY A 364 12.07 -11.27 15.40
C GLY A 364 12.52 -11.48 13.94
N ALA A 365 13.68 -10.95 13.55
CA ALA A 365 14.28 -11.17 12.24
C ALA A 365 14.84 -12.58 12.02
N PHE A 366 15.01 -13.37 13.08
CA PHE A 366 15.66 -14.69 13.03
C PHE A 366 14.67 -15.83 13.31
N LYS A 367 14.96 -17.00 12.75
CA LYS A 367 14.26 -18.24 13.11
C LYS A 367 14.79 -18.74 14.47
N GLN A 368 13.89 -19.12 15.38
CA GLN A 368 14.28 -19.76 16.63
C GLN A 368 14.91 -21.13 16.37
N PRO A 369 16.14 -21.39 16.83
CA PRO A 369 16.77 -22.70 16.70
C PRO A 369 16.21 -23.69 17.72
N ASP A 370 16.33 -24.98 17.41
CA ASP A 370 16.01 -26.05 18.36
C ASP A 370 17.05 -26.08 19.50
N PRO A 371 16.68 -26.52 20.72
CA PRO A 371 17.61 -26.69 21.83
C PRO A 371 18.77 -27.63 21.48
N ILE A 372 19.98 -27.28 21.93
CA ILE A 372 21.19 -28.08 21.70
C ILE A 372 21.52 -28.85 22.97
N TYR A 373 21.81 -30.15 22.82
CA TYR A 373 22.24 -31.03 23.90
C TYR A 373 23.74 -31.28 23.79
N VAL A 374 24.48 -31.04 24.87
CA VAL A 374 25.94 -31.20 24.92
C VAL A 374 26.36 -31.95 26.17
N GLU A 375 27.41 -32.76 26.05
CA GLU A 375 28.06 -33.44 27.16
C GLU A 375 29.42 -32.78 27.41
N VAL A 376 29.59 -32.24 28.61
CA VAL A 376 30.83 -31.63 29.08
C VAL A 376 31.65 -32.72 29.76
N VAL A 377 32.89 -32.91 29.30
CA VAL A 377 33.83 -33.92 29.84
C VAL A 377 35.13 -33.25 30.25
N GLU A 378 35.94 -33.95 31.04
CA GLU A 378 37.26 -33.44 31.45
C GLU A 378 38.24 -33.31 30.29
N ASP A 379 39.16 -32.35 30.42
CA ASP A 379 40.30 -32.12 29.52
C ASP A 379 39.96 -31.94 28.02
N CYS A 380 38.68 -31.85 27.66
CA CYS A 380 38.20 -31.63 26.31
C CYS A 380 37.11 -30.55 26.31
N PRO A 381 37.39 -29.35 25.79
CA PRO A 381 36.37 -28.31 25.69
C PRO A 381 35.24 -28.79 24.76
N ALA A 382 34.01 -28.70 25.25
CA ALA A 382 32.82 -28.89 24.44
C ALA A 382 32.54 -27.60 23.68
N GLU A 383 32.63 -27.64 22.35
CA GLU A 383 32.33 -26.50 21.48
C GLU A 383 30.91 -26.62 20.92
N VAL A 384 30.10 -25.59 21.13
CA VAL A 384 28.73 -25.49 20.60
C VAL A 384 28.63 -24.24 19.75
N THR A 385 28.09 -24.37 18.54
CA THR A 385 27.77 -23.22 17.68
C THR A 385 26.25 -23.16 17.49
N ILE A 386 25.64 -22.07 17.96
CA ILE A 386 24.21 -21.81 17.74
C ILE A 386 24.09 -21.03 16.43
N VAL A 387 23.38 -21.62 15.46
CA VAL A 387 23.21 -21.04 14.13
C VAL A 387 21.84 -20.36 14.03
N ASN A 388 21.83 -19.06 13.75
CA ASN A 388 20.58 -18.32 13.49
C ASN A 388 20.52 -17.89 12.04
N ILE A 389 19.42 -18.24 11.38
CA ILE A 389 19.19 -17.90 9.99
C ILE A 389 18.31 -16.65 9.93
N LEU A 390 18.82 -15.62 9.27
CA LEU A 390 18.12 -14.37 9.05
C LEU A 390 16.98 -14.57 8.03
N ARG A 391 15.74 -14.30 8.45
CA ARG A 391 14.58 -14.34 7.56
C ARG A 391 14.54 -13.05 6.74
N ARG A 392 14.33 -13.18 5.43
CA ARG A 392 14.23 -12.04 4.52
C ARG A 392 12.93 -12.08 3.74
N ALA A 393 12.36 -10.91 3.49
CA ALA A 393 11.18 -10.73 2.67
C ALA A 393 11.43 -9.72 1.55
N LYS A 394 10.63 -9.86 0.48
CA LYS A 394 10.62 -8.89 -0.61
C LYS A 394 9.84 -7.64 -0.18
N LEU A 395 10.43 -6.48 -0.32
CA LEU A 395 9.77 -5.18 -0.21
C LEU A 395 9.67 -4.54 -1.60
N THR A 396 8.47 -4.13 -2.01
CA THR A 396 8.24 -3.40 -3.27
C THR A 396 7.75 -1.99 -2.99
N ILE A 397 8.54 -0.98 -3.37
CA ILE A 397 8.20 0.43 -3.20
C ILE A 397 7.75 1.01 -4.54
N PHE A 398 6.53 1.54 -4.56
CA PHE A 398 5.97 2.29 -5.68
C PHE A 398 6.13 3.80 -5.44
N LYS A 399 6.09 4.55 -6.53
CA LYS A 399 6.14 6.01 -6.50
C LYS A 399 5.01 6.57 -7.34
N ASP A 400 4.21 7.43 -6.71
CA ASP A 400 3.15 8.19 -7.37
C ASP A 400 3.37 9.69 -7.19
N VAL A 401 2.96 10.45 -8.20
CA VAL A 401 2.97 11.91 -8.21
C VAL A 401 1.56 12.38 -8.53
N CYS A 402 1.01 13.22 -7.65
CA CYS A 402 -0.42 13.56 -7.67
C CYS A 402 -0.63 15.08 -7.66
N ASN A 403 -1.72 15.55 -8.28
CA ASN A 403 -2.10 16.97 -8.22
C ASN A 403 -2.68 17.33 -6.84
N THR A 404 -3.42 16.40 -6.27
CA THR A 404 -4.01 16.48 -4.94
C THR A 404 -3.86 15.12 -4.26
N PRO A 405 -4.02 15.00 -2.93
CA PRO A 405 -3.90 13.72 -2.23
C PRO A 405 -4.80 12.60 -2.78
N ASN A 406 -5.89 12.95 -3.48
CA ASN A 406 -6.87 12.00 -4.00
C ASN A 406 -6.91 11.91 -5.54
N ASP A 407 -6.06 12.68 -6.25
CA ASP A 407 -6.04 12.71 -7.72
C ASP A 407 -4.62 12.53 -8.26
N CYS A 408 -4.31 11.27 -8.57
CA CYS A 408 -3.06 10.82 -9.20
C CYS A 408 -3.26 10.46 -10.67
N SER A 409 -4.27 11.04 -11.34
CA SER A 409 -4.61 10.73 -12.74
C SER A 409 -3.60 11.28 -13.77
N VAL A 410 -2.65 12.11 -13.34
CA VAL A 410 -1.58 12.63 -14.19
C VAL A 410 -0.42 11.65 -14.20
N THR A 411 -0.32 10.88 -15.26
CA THR A 411 0.76 9.90 -15.45
C THR A 411 2.03 10.52 -16.04
N ARG A 412 3.17 10.06 -15.50
CA ARG A 412 4.56 10.17 -15.97
C ARG A 412 5.17 11.55 -15.86
N SER A 413 5.42 11.96 -14.63
CA SER A 413 6.60 12.78 -14.38
C SER A 413 7.85 11.95 -14.69
N ASP A 414 8.70 12.39 -15.62
CA ASP A 414 9.96 11.71 -15.92
C ASP A 414 11.01 11.90 -14.80
N VAL A 415 10.61 12.45 -13.65
CA VAL A 415 11.44 12.89 -12.52
C VAL A 415 11.88 11.70 -11.67
N THR A 416 13.15 11.71 -11.25
CA THR A 416 13.72 10.73 -10.33
C THR A 416 13.90 11.38 -8.97
N PHE A 417 13.46 10.69 -7.91
CA PHE A 417 13.56 11.12 -6.52
C PHE A 417 14.66 10.33 -5.81
N THR A 418 15.36 10.98 -4.88
CA THR A 418 16.27 10.31 -3.96
C THR A 418 15.51 9.99 -2.68
N ALA A 419 15.36 8.70 -2.37
CA ALA A 419 14.73 8.20 -1.17
C ALA A 419 15.78 7.60 -0.23
N HIS A 420 15.46 7.58 1.06
CA HIS A 420 16.31 7.08 2.13
C HIS A 420 15.53 6.04 2.92
N ILE A 421 16.08 4.83 3.07
CA ILE A 421 15.49 3.74 3.86
C ILE A 421 16.35 3.47 5.08
N VAL A 422 15.71 3.43 6.25
CA VAL A 422 16.35 3.20 7.55
C VAL A 422 15.61 2.09 8.29
N ALA A 423 16.34 1.12 8.83
CA ALA A 423 15.81 0.12 9.76
C ALA A 423 15.54 0.75 11.13
N THR A 424 14.42 0.42 11.75
CA THR A 424 14.03 0.92 13.08
C THR A 424 13.76 -0.22 14.06
N GLY A 425 13.87 0.06 15.37
CA GLY A 425 13.67 -0.93 16.44
C GLY A 425 14.76 -2.00 16.51
N ASP A 426 14.37 -3.25 16.76
CA ASP A 426 15.27 -4.43 16.86
C ASP A 426 15.64 -5.04 15.48
N THR A 427 15.40 -4.28 14.40
CA THR A 427 15.69 -4.72 13.03
C THR A 427 17.19 -4.55 12.75
N PRO A 428 17.87 -5.49 12.05
CA PRO A 428 19.28 -5.34 11.69
C PRO A 428 19.55 -4.01 10.98
N ALA A 429 20.67 -3.37 11.34
CA ALA A 429 21.00 -2.02 10.90
C ALA A 429 21.03 -1.92 9.36
N LEU A 430 20.18 -1.03 8.82
CA LEU A 430 20.15 -0.66 7.42
C LEU A 430 20.01 0.85 7.33
N ASP A 431 20.89 1.49 6.56
CA ASP A 431 20.86 2.91 6.25
C ASP A 431 21.33 3.07 4.80
N ALA A 432 20.41 3.35 3.87
CA ALA A 432 20.72 3.38 2.45
C ALA A 432 19.89 4.40 1.67
N PHE A 433 20.54 5.06 0.71
CA PHE A 433 19.89 5.94 -0.26
C PHE A 433 19.65 5.20 -1.58
N PHE A 434 18.51 5.46 -2.22
CA PHE A 434 18.16 4.88 -3.51
C PHE A 434 17.37 5.85 -4.39
N LEU A 435 17.42 5.62 -5.70
CA LEU A 435 16.67 6.41 -6.68
C LEU A 435 15.36 5.73 -7.01
N ILE A 436 14.24 6.44 -6.95
CA ILE A 436 12.91 5.96 -7.30
C ILE A 436 12.22 6.87 -8.32
N ARG A 437 11.38 6.28 -9.17
CA ARG A 437 10.69 6.98 -10.26
C ARG A 437 9.28 6.44 -10.44
N GLU A 438 8.36 7.33 -10.80
CA GLU A 438 6.97 6.99 -11.07
C GLU A 438 6.85 5.89 -12.14
N GLY A 439 6.05 4.85 -11.87
CA GLY A 439 5.85 3.69 -12.76
C GLY A 439 7.02 2.70 -12.84
N PHE A 440 8.11 2.90 -12.09
CA PHE A 440 9.23 1.97 -11.98
C PHE A 440 9.44 1.54 -10.52
N PRO A 441 8.73 0.49 -10.05
CA PRO A 441 8.84 0.06 -8.67
C PRO A 441 10.28 -0.36 -8.32
N ARG A 442 10.68 -0.08 -7.09
CA ARG A 442 11.95 -0.53 -6.52
C ARG A 442 11.72 -1.72 -5.61
N GLU A 443 12.47 -2.78 -5.85
CA GLU A 443 12.38 -4.01 -5.09
C GLU A 443 13.64 -4.19 -4.25
N PHE A 444 13.43 -4.51 -2.98
CA PHE A 444 14.47 -4.86 -2.03
C PHE A 444 14.21 -6.25 -1.46
N PHE A 445 15.28 -6.91 -1.02
CA PHE A 445 15.18 -8.17 -0.30
C PHE A 445 15.87 -7.96 1.05
N LEU A 446 15.06 -7.62 2.05
CA LEU A 446 15.51 -7.11 3.35
C LEU A 446 15.16 -8.10 4.46
N PRO A 447 15.85 -8.04 5.60
CA PRO A 447 15.44 -8.75 6.81
C PRO A 447 13.97 -8.49 7.19
N LEU A 448 13.36 -9.41 7.93
CA LEU A 448 12.09 -9.09 8.60
C LEU A 448 12.33 -8.01 9.66
N GLY A 449 11.39 -7.07 9.78
CA GLY A 449 11.51 -5.93 10.67
C GLY A 449 10.81 -4.67 10.16
N THR A 450 11.00 -3.57 10.86
CA THR A 450 10.34 -2.29 10.56
C THR A 450 11.31 -1.31 9.89
N TYR A 451 10.83 -0.64 8.86
CA TYR A 451 11.58 0.31 8.06
C TYR A 451 10.82 1.62 7.93
N GLU A 452 11.55 2.73 8.05
CA GLU A 452 11.07 4.06 7.71
C GLU A 452 11.71 4.48 6.39
N ILE A 453 10.89 4.96 5.45
CA ILE A 453 11.32 5.43 4.14
C ILE A 453 10.92 6.89 3.98
N THR A 454 11.92 7.74 3.76
CA THR A 454 11.78 9.19 3.55
C THR A 454 12.30 9.59 2.16
N GLU A 455 12.03 10.84 1.75
CA GLU A 455 12.60 11.41 0.52
C GLU A 455 13.35 12.70 0.80
N GLU A 456 14.44 12.93 0.06
CA GLU A 456 15.12 14.21 0.07
C GLU A 456 14.25 15.30 -0.58
N PRO A 457 14.31 16.56 -0.10
CA PRO A 457 13.54 17.66 -0.66
C PRO A 457 13.78 17.83 -2.17
N THR A 458 12.71 17.71 -2.97
CA THR A 458 12.77 17.81 -4.43
C THR A 458 12.00 19.05 -4.90
N PRO A 459 12.63 20.02 -5.61
CA PRO A 459 11.97 21.26 -6.00
C PRO A 459 10.69 21.05 -6.82
N GLY A 460 9.59 21.69 -6.40
CA GLY A 460 8.29 21.60 -7.06
C GLY A 460 7.45 20.39 -6.63
N PHE A 461 7.92 19.61 -5.65
CA PHE A 461 7.21 18.45 -5.12
C PHE A 461 7.27 18.43 -3.59
N THR A 462 6.12 18.25 -2.95
CA THR A 462 6.03 18.06 -1.50
C THR A 462 5.67 16.60 -1.21
N LEU A 463 6.53 15.90 -0.47
CA LEU A 463 6.22 14.57 0.06
C LEU A 463 5.04 14.67 1.03
N VAL A 464 4.00 13.86 0.84
CA VAL A 464 2.81 13.87 1.71
C VAL A 464 3.17 13.43 3.12
N SER A 465 3.87 12.31 3.24
CA SER A 465 4.39 11.77 4.51
C SER A 465 5.48 10.74 4.25
N PRO A 466 6.36 10.46 5.24
CA PRO A 466 7.17 9.26 5.26
C PRO A 466 6.32 7.99 5.15
N LEU A 467 6.92 6.91 4.68
CA LEU A 467 6.32 5.59 4.62
C LEU A 467 6.96 4.71 5.71
N GLU A 468 6.16 4.29 6.68
CA GLU A 468 6.53 3.26 7.65
C GLU A 468 5.98 1.90 7.19
N ILE A 469 6.83 0.87 7.18
CA ILE A 469 6.44 -0.47 6.76
C ILE A 469 7.11 -1.55 7.61
N THR A 470 6.33 -2.56 7.99
CA THR A 470 6.83 -3.73 8.72
C THR A 470 6.79 -4.95 7.81
N LEU A 471 7.94 -5.62 7.67
CA LEU A 471 8.10 -6.88 6.96
C LEU A 471 7.96 -8.03 7.97
N ASP A 472 6.80 -8.66 8.06
CA ASP A 472 6.51 -9.78 8.97
C ASP A 472 6.36 -11.15 8.24
N LYS A 473 6.15 -11.11 6.92
CA LYS A 473 5.94 -12.28 6.04
C LYS A 473 6.50 -12.02 4.64
N ASP A 474 6.38 -13.03 3.78
CA ASP A 474 6.86 -12.96 2.40
C ASP A 474 6.05 -11.97 1.55
N GLY A 475 6.66 -10.82 1.26
CA GLY A 475 6.17 -9.89 0.24
C GLY A 475 5.27 -8.80 0.79
N GLU A 476 5.82 -7.61 0.94
CA GLU A 476 5.09 -6.39 1.32
C GLU A 476 5.33 -5.28 0.30
N SER A 477 4.43 -4.30 0.28
CA SER A 477 4.55 -3.16 -0.63
C SER A 477 4.00 -1.87 -0.04
N GLY A 478 4.63 -0.76 -0.39
CA GLY A 478 4.16 0.58 -0.03
C GLY A 478 4.35 1.56 -1.18
N THR A 479 3.69 2.71 -1.07
CA THR A 479 3.73 3.75 -2.11
C THR A 479 4.13 5.09 -1.49
N LEU A 480 5.17 5.71 -2.02
CA LEU A 480 5.52 7.09 -1.70
C LEU A 480 4.73 8.04 -2.61
N ILE A 481 4.12 9.07 -2.03
CA ILE A 481 3.26 10.01 -2.76
C ILE A 481 3.82 11.43 -2.63
N ASN A 482 4.09 12.08 -3.75
CA ASN A 482 4.40 13.52 -3.78
C ASN A 482 3.25 14.31 -4.42
N LEU A 483 2.96 15.47 -3.85
CA LEU A 483 2.08 16.47 -4.45
C LEU A 483 2.91 17.44 -5.29
N ILE A 484 2.39 17.84 -6.44
CA ILE A 484 2.99 18.90 -7.25
C ILE A 484 2.70 20.26 -6.57
N ASP A 485 3.74 21.03 -6.28
CA ASP A 485 3.63 22.41 -5.79
C ASP A 485 3.28 23.36 -6.95
N ALA A 486 2.11 23.19 -7.57
CA ALA A 486 1.74 23.91 -8.79
C ALA A 486 1.07 25.26 -8.51
N GLY A 487 1.58 26.33 -9.14
CA GLY A 487 0.80 27.55 -9.38
C GLY A 487 -0.12 27.36 -10.59
N THR A 488 -1.07 28.27 -10.81
CA THR A 488 -2.05 28.17 -11.90
C THR A 488 -1.90 29.29 -12.93
N LEU A 489 -2.06 28.93 -14.20
CA LEU A 489 -2.16 29.84 -15.34
C LEU A 489 -3.51 29.67 -16.01
N THR A 490 -4.33 30.72 -15.96
CA THR A 490 -5.61 30.80 -16.68
C THR A 490 -5.46 31.61 -17.96
N LEU A 491 -5.70 30.98 -19.11
CA LEU A 491 -5.66 31.63 -20.43
C LEU A 491 -7.07 31.78 -21.00
N THR A 492 -7.42 33.00 -21.38
CA THR A 492 -8.67 33.30 -22.10
C THR A 492 -8.34 33.73 -23.52
N LYS A 493 -9.08 33.21 -24.50
CA LYS A 493 -8.99 33.67 -25.89
C LYS A 493 -10.03 34.74 -26.17
N ASP A 494 -9.63 35.76 -26.90
CA ASP A 494 -10.46 36.87 -27.37
C ASP A 494 -10.10 37.18 -28.83
N VAL A 495 -11.08 37.54 -29.65
CA VAL A 495 -10.88 37.92 -31.05
C VAL A 495 -11.57 39.25 -31.30
N ARG A 496 -10.84 40.22 -31.86
CA ARG A 496 -11.33 41.59 -31.99
C ARG A 496 -11.10 42.19 -33.38
N LEU A 497 -12.01 43.07 -33.77
CA LEU A 497 -11.87 43.90 -34.98
C LEU A 497 -10.90 45.07 -34.80
N CYS A 498 -10.59 45.45 -33.55
CA CYS A 498 -9.71 46.57 -33.25
C CYS A 498 -8.86 46.34 -31.98
N ALA A 499 -7.79 47.11 -31.83
CA ALA A 499 -6.81 46.93 -30.76
C ALA A 499 -7.33 47.31 -29.36
N GLU A 500 -8.25 48.28 -29.28
CA GLU A 500 -8.83 48.75 -28.01
C GLU A 500 -10.20 48.12 -27.78
N ARG A 501 -10.53 47.80 -26.53
CA ARG A 501 -11.79 47.12 -26.21
C ARG A 501 -12.97 48.09 -26.29
N GLY A 502 -13.95 47.79 -27.13
CA GLY A 502 -15.19 48.53 -27.27
C GLY A 502 -16.29 47.66 -27.89
N PRO A 503 -17.57 48.03 -27.72
CA PRO A 503 -18.70 47.21 -28.16
C PRO A 503 -18.75 46.97 -29.68
N GLU A 504 -18.12 47.85 -30.47
CA GLU A 504 -18.00 47.70 -31.93
C GLU A 504 -16.83 46.80 -32.36
N CYS A 505 -15.99 46.37 -31.41
CA CYS A 505 -14.78 45.60 -31.69
C CYS A 505 -14.85 44.15 -31.25
N ASP A 506 -15.78 43.80 -30.35
CA ASP A 506 -16.02 42.43 -29.92
C ASP A 506 -16.74 41.66 -31.05
N ILE A 507 -16.19 40.51 -31.42
CA ILE A 507 -16.86 39.57 -32.33
C ILE A 507 -17.09 38.25 -31.61
N ALA A 508 -18.05 37.47 -32.11
CA ALA A 508 -18.25 36.09 -31.67
C ALA A 508 -17.63 35.18 -32.73
N ASP A 509 -16.49 34.61 -32.42
CA ASP A 509 -15.67 33.79 -33.28
C ASP A 509 -15.64 32.33 -32.76
N PRO A 510 -16.20 31.37 -33.53
CA PRO A 510 -16.23 29.96 -33.13
C PRO A 510 -14.89 29.23 -33.32
N HIS A 511 -13.84 29.89 -33.80
CA HIS A 511 -12.55 29.25 -34.04
C HIS A 511 -11.87 28.77 -32.75
N VAL A 512 -11.14 27.67 -32.91
CA VAL A 512 -10.29 27.10 -31.85
C VAL A 512 -8.84 27.38 -32.21
N PHE A 513 -8.17 28.13 -31.35
CA PHE A 513 -6.78 28.53 -31.50
C PHE A 513 -5.87 27.63 -30.67
N SER A 514 -4.67 27.31 -31.18
CA SER A 514 -3.69 26.51 -30.45
C SER A 514 -2.62 27.41 -29.86
N VAL A 515 -2.45 27.38 -28.54
CA VAL A 515 -1.45 28.14 -27.80
C VAL A 515 -0.37 27.19 -27.30
N HIS A 516 0.87 27.50 -27.60
CA HIS A 516 2.06 26.82 -27.13
C HIS A 516 2.58 27.45 -25.84
N ILE A 517 2.90 26.60 -24.87
CA ILE A 517 3.52 26.99 -23.60
C ILE A 517 4.82 26.21 -23.48
N GLN A 518 5.93 26.91 -23.29
CA GLN A 518 7.26 26.29 -23.15
C GLN A 518 8.00 26.88 -21.95
N SER A 519 8.63 26.04 -21.12
CA SER A 519 9.48 26.53 -20.04
C SER A 519 10.75 27.21 -20.58
N THR A 520 11.17 28.29 -19.93
CA THR A 520 12.41 29.02 -20.24
C THR A 520 13.39 28.93 -19.05
N GLY A 521 14.67 28.68 -19.32
CA GLY A 521 15.73 28.64 -18.28
C GLY A 521 16.07 27.24 -17.74
N THR A 522 16.27 27.13 -16.41
CA THR A 522 16.82 25.95 -15.70
C THR A 522 15.77 25.03 -15.07
N THR A 523 14.48 25.25 -15.34
CA THR A 523 13.41 24.31 -14.97
C THR A 523 13.43 23.07 -15.88
N PRO A 524 12.85 21.93 -15.46
CA PRO A 524 12.72 20.78 -16.36
C PRO A 524 12.07 21.21 -17.69
N PRO A 525 12.51 20.64 -18.84
CA PRO A 525 11.94 21.00 -20.13
C PRO A 525 10.46 20.60 -20.15
N PHE A 526 9.60 21.61 -20.24
CA PHE A 526 8.15 21.47 -20.34
C PHE A 526 7.69 22.19 -21.60
N SER A 527 6.85 21.53 -22.39
CA SER A 527 6.29 22.08 -23.62
C SER A 527 4.94 21.44 -23.86
N THR A 528 3.91 22.25 -24.10
CA THR A 528 2.55 21.75 -24.36
C THR A 528 1.76 22.70 -25.25
N ASP A 529 0.76 22.15 -25.94
CA ASP A 529 -0.18 22.88 -26.79
C ASP A 529 -1.60 22.80 -26.24
N ILE A 530 -2.28 23.94 -26.20
CA ILE A 530 -3.61 24.06 -25.61
C ILE A 530 -4.56 24.71 -26.61
N ARG A 531 -5.69 24.04 -26.81
CA ARG A 531 -6.78 24.53 -27.65
C ARG A 531 -7.69 25.46 -26.87
N LEU A 532 -7.84 26.71 -27.30
CA LEU A 532 -8.73 27.70 -26.71
C LEU A 532 -9.78 28.13 -27.74
N SER A 533 -11.04 28.17 -27.32
CA SER A 533 -12.11 28.85 -28.06
C SER A 533 -12.36 30.21 -27.42
N GLU A 534 -12.83 31.19 -28.19
CA GLU A 534 -13.15 32.51 -27.67
C GLU A 534 -14.09 32.46 -26.44
N GLY A 535 -13.82 33.32 -25.46
CA GLY A 535 -14.67 33.50 -24.27
C GLY A 535 -14.62 32.36 -23.25
N ASN A 536 -13.98 31.23 -23.57
CA ASN A 536 -13.87 30.06 -22.70
C ASN A 536 -12.46 29.97 -22.09
N PRO A 537 -12.26 30.42 -20.84
CA PRO A 537 -10.96 30.32 -20.17
C PRO A 537 -10.57 28.86 -19.94
N LYS A 538 -9.26 28.58 -20.02
CA LYS A 538 -8.68 27.31 -19.55
C LYS A 538 -7.60 27.56 -18.52
N THR A 539 -7.69 26.84 -17.40
CA THR A 539 -6.72 26.89 -16.30
C THR A 539 -5.83 25.66 -16.34
N ILE A 540 -4.52 25.86 -16.16
CA ILE A 540 -3.49 24.81 -16.17
C ILE A 540 -2.63 24.96 -14.92
N GLY A 541 -2.33 23.85 -14.25
CA GLY A 541 -1.32 23.79 -13.18
C GLY A 541 0.08 23.70 -13.77
N LEU A 542 0.99 24.56 -13.32
CA LEU A 542 2.38 24.60 -13.77
C LEU A 542 3.31 24.63 -12.56
N ALA A 543 4.44 23.92 -12.66
CA ALA A 543 5.48 23.99 -11.63
C ALA A 543 6.09 25.41 -11.56
N PRO A 544 6.68 25.82 -10.42
CA PRO A 544 7.31 27.12 -10.29
C PRO A 544 8.40 27.32 -11.35
N GLY A 545 8.35 28.43 -12.09
CA GLY A 545 9.21 28.66 -13.24
C GLY A 545 8.73 29.76 -14.17
N THR A 546 9.56 30.13 -15.14
CA THR A 546 9.17 31.05 -16.21
C THR A 546 8.81 30.28 -17.47
N TYR A 547 7.72 30.69 -18.12
CA TYR A 547 7.17 30.06 -19.31
C TYR A 547 6.95 31.11 -20.40
N LEU A 548 7.36 30.80 -21.63
CA LEU A 548 7.02 31.55 -22.83
C LEU A 548 5.69 31.01 -23.38
N VAL A 549 4.72 31.91 -23.52
CA VAL A 549 3.41 31.62 -24.10
C VAL A 549 3.34 32.26 -25.48
N SER A 550 3.00 31.47 -26.50
CA SER A 550 2.90 31.92 -27.89
C SER A 550 1.78 31.18 -28.61
N GLU A 551 1.23 31.75 -29.68
CA GLU A 551 0.22 31.07 -30.50
C GLU A 551 0.86 30.33 -31.66
N ASN A 552 0.40 29.10 -31.94
CA ASN A 552 0.95 28.27 -33.00
C ASN A 552 0.60 28.82 -34.38
N LEU A 553 1.60 28.79 -35.27
CA LEU A 553 1.47 29.16 -36.68
C LEU A 553 1.46 27.91 -37.57
N PRO A 554 0.76 27.91 -38.72
CA PRO A 554 0.10 29.05 -39.35
C PRO A 554 -1.36 29.25 -38.91
N LEU A 555 -1.73 30.51 -38.65
CA LEU A 555 -3.13 30.95 -38.53
C LEU A 555 -3.72 31.29 -39.90
N PRO A 556 -5.07 31.27 -40.07
CA PRO A 556 -5.69 31.79 -41.28
C PRO A 556 -5.29 33.26 -41.54
N PRO A 557 -5.13 33.69 -42.81
CA PRO A 557 -4.68 35.06 -43.14
C PRO A 557 -5.57 36.18 -42.58
N ALA A 558 -6.80 35.86 -42.21
CA ALA A 558 -7.75 36.77 -41.59
C ALA A 558 -7.36 37.21 -40.17
N TYR A 559 -6.42 36.51 -39.50
CA TYR A 559 -6.08 36.76 -38.11
C TYR A 559 -4.60 37.15 -37.96
N THR A 560 -4.36 38.12 -37.08
CA THR A 560 -3.02 38.46 -36.60
C THR A 560 -2.90 38.01 -35.14
N PRO A 561 -1.94 37.11 -34.81
CA PRO A 561 -1.74 36.64 -33.44
C PRO A 561 -1.14 37.73 -32.53
N PRO A 562 -1.33 37.64 -31.21
CA PRO A 562 -0.62 38.47 -30.25
C PRO A 562 0.88 38.17 -30.26
N ALA A 563 1.68 39.13 -29.79
CA ALA A 563 3.09 38.89 -29.53
C ALA A 563 3.26 37.84 -28.42
N PRO A 564 4.26 36.95 -28.50
CA PRO A 564 4.62 36.06 -27.40
C PRO A 564 4.94 36.82 -26.12
N PHE A 565 4.61 36.25 -24.98
CA PHE A 565 4.90 36.86 -23.67
C PHE A 565 5.40 35.81 -22.68
N GLU A 566 6.19 36.26 -21.70
CA GLU A 566 6.63 35.40 -20.59
C GLU A 566 5.70 35.54 -19.38
N VAL A 567 5.52 34.43 -18.67
CA VAL A 567 4.82 34.38 -17.39
C VAL A 567 5.65 33.60 -16.38
N THR A 568 5.79 34.14 -15.18
CA THR A 568 6.47 33.47 -14.06
C THR A 568 5.42 32.92 -13.10
N ILE A 569 5.53 31.64 -12.78
CA ILE A 569 4.66 30.89 -11.86
C ILE A 569 5.45 30.60 -10.58
N THR A 570 4.83 30.82 -9.43
CA THR A 570 5.27 30.37 -8.09
C THR A 570 4.22 29.44 -7.49
N SER A 571 4.54 28.73 -6.40
CA SER A 571 3.65 27.74 -5.77
C SER A 571 2.31 28.29 -5.26
N ASP A 572 2.20 29.61 -5.13
CA ASP A 572 1.04 30.38 -4.66
C ASP A 572 0.43 31.29 -5.74
N THR A 573 0.94 31.25 -6.98
CA THR A 573 0.40 32.10 -8.05
C THR A 573 -0.91 31.58 -8.63
N ASP A 574 -1.87 32.51 -8.80
CA ASP A 574 -3.00 32.39 -9.72
C ASP A 574 -2.92 33.52 -10.74
N THR A 575 -2.45 33.19 -11.95
CA THR A 575 -2.18 34.18 -12.99
C THR A 575 -3.17 34.03 -14.13
N ALA A 576 -3.94 35.07 -14.43
CA ALA A 576 -4.81 35.13 -15.61
C ALA A 576 -4.21 36.00 -16.73
N ARG A 577 -4.31 35.54 -17.98
CA ARG A 577 -3.90 36.28 -19.19
C ARG A 577 -4.91 36.09 -20.32
N THR A 578 -5.05 37.11 -21.15
CA THR A 578 -5.95 37.09 -22.33
C THR A 578 -5.12 37.23 -23.60
N LEU A 579 -5.28 36.29 -24.53
CA LEU A 579 -4.68 36.34 -25.86
C LEU A 579 -5.68 36.91 -26.85
N VAL A 580 -5.36 38.06 -27.44
CA VAL A 580 -6.25 38.78 -28.36
C VAL A 580 -5.75 38.64 -29.80
N ASN A 581 -6.53 37.99 -30.67
CA ASN A 581 -6.27 38.03 -32.12
C ASN A 581 -6.97 39.22 -32.74
N LEU A 582 -6.28 39.91 -33.66
CA LEU A 582 -6.87 40.99 -34.44
C LEU A 582 -7.33 40.47 -35.80
N VAL A 583 -8.56 40.84 -36.20
CA VAL A 583 -9.09 40.52 -37.52
C VAL A 583 -8.58 41.51 -38.55
N ASN A 584 -7.89 40.98 -39.57
CA ASN A 584 -7.41 41.74 -40.71
C ASN A 584 -8.60 42.07 -41.63
N ARG A 585 -8.69 43.34 -42.05
CA ARG A 585 -9.74 43.84 -42.95
C ARG A 585 -9.14 44.49 -44.18
N ALA A 586 -9.93 44.51 -45.25
CA ALA A 586 -9.59 45.18 -46.48
C ALA A 586 -10.82 45.86 -47.12
N PRO A 587 -10.60 46.99 -47.81
CA PRO A 587 -11.66 47.66 -48.54
C PRO A 587 -12.14 46.82 -49.73
N VAL A 588 -13.46 46.77 -49.88
CA VAL A 588 -14.19 46.12 -50.97
C VAL A 588 -15.13 47.15 -51.59
N THR A 589 -14.96 47.41 -52.88
CA THR A 589 -15.85 48.29 -53.65
C THR A 589 -16.70 47.45 -54.59
N ILE A 590 -18.03 47.51 -54.42
CA ILE A 590 -18.98 46.85 -55.31
C ILE A 590 -19.61 47.93 -56.19
N THR A 591 -19.40 47.83 -57.50
CA THR A 591 -20.04 48.69 -58.49
C THR A 591 -21.22 47.95 -59.11
N LYS A 592 -22.28 48.69 -59.42
CA LYS A 592 -23.43 48.17 -60.12
C LYS A 592 -23.53 48.82 -61.49
N ASP A 593 -23.89 48.02 -62.48
CA ASP A 593 -24.13 48.45 -63.85
C ASP A 593 -25.45 47.83 -64.33
N VAL A 594 -26.29 48.65 -64.98
CA VAL A 594 -27.61 48.27 -65.46
C VAL A 594 -27.67 48.58 -66.95
N ARG A 595 -27.96 47.56 -67.74
CA ARG A 595 -27.91 47.67 -69.20
C ARG A 595 -29.21 47.23 -69.82
N GLN A 596 -29.55 47.85 -70.94
CA GLN A 596 -30.68 47.41 -71.74
C GLN A 596 -30.32 46.16 -72.54
N SER A 597 -29.11 46.16 -73.12
CA SER A 597 -28.51 45.04 -73.83
C SER A 597 -27.02 44.96 -73.48
N LEU A 598 -26.31 43.94 -73.96
CA LEU A 598 -24.86 43.82 -73.74
C LEU A 598 -24.05 45.02 -74.28
N GLU A 599 -24.61 45.78 -75.23
CA GLU A 599 -23.97 46.90 -75.92
C GLU A 599 -24.53 48.28 -75.54
N THR A 600 -25.68 48.35 -74.85
CA THR A 600 -26.33 49.61 -74.49
C THR A 600 -26.57 49.73 -72.99
N ASP A 601 -25.84 50.64 -72.36
CA ASP A 601 -26.04 51.04 -70.97
C ASP A 601 -27.27 51.95 -70.84
N ILE A 602 -28.05 51.76 -69.78
CA ILE A 602 -29.13 52.68 -69.40
C ILE A 602 -28.95 53.02 -67.94
N SER A 603 -28.77 54.31 -67.66
CA SER A 603 -28.75 54.77 -66.28
C SER A 603 -30.16 55.01 -65.76
N ASP A 604 -30.61 54.16 -64.85
CA ASP A 604 -31.88 54.29 -64.14
C ASP A 604 -31.70 54.48 -62.62
N ASN A 605 -30.46 54.47 -62.13
CA ASN A 605 -30.09 54.63 -60.72
C ASN A 605 -30.77 53.60 -59.80
N THR A 606 -31.09 52.43 -60.34
CA THR A 606 -31.70 51.35 -59.58
C THR A 606 -30.71 50.73 -58.60
N CYS A 607 -31.27 50.25 -57.49
CA CYS A 607 -30.53 49.68 -56.38
C CYS A 607 -30.91 48.22 -56.17
N PHE A 608 -29.92 47.38 -55.90
CA PHE A 608 -30.09 45.95 -55.68
C PHE A 608 -29.57 45.57 -54.31
N THR A 609 -30.25 44.64 -53.65
CA THR A 609 -29.80 44.11 -52.37
C THR A 609 -28.75 43.04 -52.62
N VAL A 610 -27.55 43.28 -52.10
CA VAL A 610 -26.45 42.34 -52.10
C VAL A 610 -26.28 41.76 -50.70
N ILE A 611 -26.18 40.43 -50.65
CA ILE A 611 -25.93 39.65 -49.45
C ILE A 611 -24.57 38.99 -49.59
N LEU A 612 -23.68 39.25 -48.64
CA LEU A 612 -22.38 38.61 -48.51
C LEU A 612 -22.41 37.73 -47.28
N ASN A 613 -22.21 36.42 -47.48
CA ASN A 613 -22.10 35.44 -46.41
C ASN A 613 -20.69 34.85 -46.42
N PRO A 614 -20.01 34.71 -45.26
CA PRO A 614 -18.78 33.92 -45.17
C PRO A 614 -18.97 32.53 -45.82
N ALA A 615 -18.09 32.16 -46.74
CA ALA A 615 -18.19 30.93 -47.51
C ALA A 615 -17.35 29.79 -46.94
N THR A 616 -16.32 30.11 -46.15
CA THR A 616 -15.42 29.14 -45.52
C THR A 616 -15.43 29.32 -44.00
N ALA A 617 -15.10 28.24 -43.29
CA ALA A 617 -14.91 28.29 -41.85
C ALA A 617 -13.85 29.33 -41.47
N ASP A 618 -12.75 29.42 -42.23
CA ASP A 618 -11.64 30.35 -42.00
C ASP A 618 -12.00 31.84 -42.20
N THR A 619 -13.17 32.15 -42.74
CA THR A 619 -13.62 33.54 -42.93
C THR A 619 -14.38 33.98 -41.69
N PRO A 620 -14.01 35.12 -41.06
CA PRO A 620 -14.68 35.59 -39.86
C PRO A 620 -16.21 35.71 -40.03
N PRO A 621 -17.00 35.32 -39.03
CA PRO A 621 -18.46 35.31 -39.13
C PRO A 621 -19.03 36.74 -39.24
N GLY A 622 -20.09 36.89 -40.04
CA GLY A 622 -20.78 38.17 -40.21
C GLY A 622 -21.45 38.27 -41.58
N GLN A 623 -22.77 38.17 -41.61
CA GLN A 623 -23.54 38.45 -42.83
C GLN A 623 -23.60 39.96 -43.06
N VAL A 624 -23.33 40.37 -44.30
CA VAL A 624 -23.48 41.77 -44.71
C VAL A 624 -24.58 41.87 -45.76
N VAL A 625 -25.66 42.57 -45.41
CA VAL A 625 -26.76 42.92 -46.33
C VAL A 625 -26.70 44.41 -46.61
N ARG A 626 -26.53 44.79 -47.88
CA ARG A 626 -26.40 46.19 -48.30
C ARG A 626 -27.06 46.44 -49.65
N LEU A 627 -27.43 47.69 -49.89
CA LEU A 627 -27.89 48.14 -51.20
C LEU A 627 -26.69 48.62 -52.02
N VAL A 628 -26.65 48.25 -53.30
CA VAL A 628 -25.69 48.76 -54.30
C VAL A 628 -26.48 49.38 -55.43
N CYS A 629 -26.16 50.62 -55.81
CA CYS A 629 -26.86 51.36 -56.87
C CYS A 629 -25.89 51.72 -58.00
N GLU A 630 -26.41 51.83 -59.22
CA GLU A 630 -25.61 51.99 -60.45
C GLU A 630 -24.61 53.18 -60.40
N ASN A 631 -25.04 54.33 -59.88
CA ASN A 631 -24.19 55.53 -59.77
C ASN A 631 -23.60 55.75 -58.38
N GLN A 632 -23.72 54.77 -57.48
CA GLN A 632 -23.18 54.83 -56.13
C GLN A 632 -22.48 53.50 -55.78
N PRO A 633 -21.15 53.42 -56.05
CA PRO A 633 -20.35 52.28 -55.62
C PRO A 633 -20.48 52.07 -54.12
N LEU A 634 -20.74 50.84 -53.72
CA LEU A 634 -20.78 50.46 -52.31
C LEU A 634 -19.36 50.15 -51.84
N SER A 635 -18.84 50.97 -50.92
CA SER A 635 -17.57 50.72 -50.25
C SER A 635 -17.81 50.07 -48.88
N LEU A 636 -17.19 48.91 -48.65
CA LEU A 636 -17.23 48.15 -47.41
C LEU A 636 -15.82 47.87 -46.92
N GLU A 637 -15.64 47.74 -45.62
CA GLU A 637 -14.44 47.15 -45.02
C GLU A 637 -14.80 45.75 -44.53
N LEU A 638 -14.31 44.72 -45.20
CA LEU A 638 -14.64 43.33 -44.87
C LEU A 638 -13.41 42.60 -44.34
N PRO A 639 -13.58 41.64 -43.41
CA PRO A 639 -12.52 40.71 -43.05
C PRO A 639 -11.96 39.99 -44.29
N LEU A 640 -10.66 39.70 -44.28
CA LEU A 640 -10.04 38.88 -45.31
C LEU A 640 -10.68 37.48 -45.30
N GLY A 641 -10.93 36.91 -46.48
CA GLY A 641 -11.61 35.62 -46.60
C GLY A 641 -12.46 35.48 -47.86
N VAL A 642 -13.24 34.41 -47.92
CA VAL A 642 -14.10 34.10 -49.07
C VAL A 642 -15.56 34.30 -48.68
N TYR A 643 -16.31 35.01 -49.51
CA TYR A 643 -17.73 35.29 -49.28
C TYR A 643 -18.58 34.79 -50.45
N ASN A 644 -19.69 34.13 -50.16
CA ASN A 644 -20.75 33.86 -51.11
C ASN A 644 -21.50 35.17 -51.37
N LEU A 645 -21.58 35.54 -52.63
CA LEU A 645 -22.26 36.75 -53.08
C LEU A 645 -23.63 36.36 -53.64
N THR A 646 -24.69 36.90 -53.07
CA THR A 646 -26.05 36.74 -53.58
C THR A 646 -26.65 38.10 -53.84
N GLU A 647 -27.10 38.33 -55.07
CA GLU A 647 -27.88 39.50 -55.40
C GLU A 647 -29.36 39.13 -55.50
N LEU A 648 -30.22 39.90 -54.83
CA LEU A 648 -31.66 39.79 -54.97
C LEU A 648 -32.09 40.62 -56.19
N VAL A 649 -32.35 39.93 -57.31
CA VAL A 649 -32.75 40.55 -58.56
C VAL A 649 -34.28 40.75 -58.59
N PRO A 650 -34.80 41.99 -58.66
CA PRO A 650 -36.22 42.27 -58.76
C PRO A 650 -36.80 41.90 -60.14
N PRO A 651 -38.13 41.74 -60.26
CA PRO A 651 -38.79 41.51 -61.55
C PRO A 651 -38.49 42.62 -62.57
N GLY A 652 -38.30 42.25 -63.84
CA GLY A 652 -37.89 43.16 -64.91
C GLY A 652 -36.37 43.26 -65.13
N TYR A 653 -35.59 42.48 -64.38
CA TYR A 653 -34.14 42.39 -64.51
C TYR A 653 -33.68 40.94 -64.47
N VAL A 654 -32.55 40.65 -65.11
CA VAL A 654 -31.81 39.39 -64.95
C VAL A 654 -30.35 39.67 -64.62
N GLY A 655 -29.79 38.95 -63.65
CA GLY A 655 -28.37 39.05 -63.31
C GLY A 655 -27.50 38.44 -64.41
N PHE A 656 -26.44 39.15 -64.80
CA PHE A 656 -25.50 38.72 -65.84
C PHE A 656 -24.09 38.63 -65.28
N ASN A 657 -23.46 37.46 -65.36
CA ASN A 657 -22.09 37.19 -64.88
C ASN A 657 -21.83 37.61 -63.42
N ILE A 658 -22.83 37.50 -62.55
CA ILE A 658 -22.65 37.73 -61.11
C ILE A 658 -21.80 36.59 -60.54
N PRO A 659 -20.63 36.88 -59.94
CA PRO A 659 -19.78 35.84 -59.38
C PRO A 659 -20.48 35.20 -58.18
N ALA A 660 -20.42 33.88 -58.08
CA ALA A 660 -21.00 33.15 -56.94
C ALA A 660 -20.23 33.43 -55.64
N GLN A 661 -18.93 33.74 -55.73
CA GLN A 661 -18.05 34.02 -54.60
C GLN A 661 -17.09 35.17 -54.90
N ILE A 662 -16.70 35.89 -53.85
CA ILE A 662 -15.63 36.89 -53.87
C ILE A 662 -14.57 36.52 -52.84
N THR A 663 -13.30 36.72 -53.17
CA THR A 663 -12.18 36.55 -52.23
C THR A 663 -11.63 37.93 -51.87
N VAL A 664 -11.72 38.28 -50.60
CA VAL A 664 -11.19 39.52 -50.04
C VAL A 664 -9.76 39.25 -49.59
N VAL A 665 -8.80 39.89 -50.26
CA VAL A 665 -7.37 39.84 -49.93
C VAL A 665 -6.90 41.20 -49.43
N ALA A 666 -5.69 41.26 -48.87
CA ALA A 666 -5.06 42.51 -48.48
C ALA A 666 -4.94 43.48 -49.66
N GLY A 667 -5.27 44.76 -49.45
CA GLY A 667 -5.30 45.80 -50.49
C GLY A 667 -6.73 46.14 -50.93
N THR A 668 -6.87 46.69 -52.13
CA THR A 668 -8.18 47.10 -52.67
C THR A 668 -8.83 45.99 -53.48
N ASN A 669 -10.06 45.64 -53.14
CA ASN A 669 -10.85 44.64 -53.85
C ASN A 669 -12.00 45.32 -54.60
N THR A 670 -12.25 44.95 -55.86
CA THR A 670 -13.34 45.50 -56.68
C THR A 670 -14.19 44.41 -57.29
N VAL A 671 -15.51 44.55 -57.20
CA VAL A 671 -16.50 43.61 -57.77
C VAL A 671 -17.50 44.42 -58.58
N SER A 672 -17.75 44.02 -59.83
CA SER A 672 -18.73 44.68 -60.69
C SER A 672 -19.88 43.74 -60.98
N LEU A 673 -21.09 44.20 -60.67
CA LEU A 673 -22.34 43.48 -60.91
C LEU A 673 -23.06 44.08 -62.10
N VAL A 674 -23.52 43.25 -63.03
CA VAL A 674 -24.22 43.69 -64.23
C VAL A 674 -25.58 43.04 -64.28
N ASN A 675 -26.64 43.84 -64.46
CA ASN A 675 -27.99 43.32 -64.71
C ASN A 675 -28.52 43.85 -66.01
N LEU A 676 -29.21 42.98 -66.75
CA LEU A 676 -29.88 43.34 -67.98
C LEU A 676 -31.36 43.58 -67.71
N ILE A 677 -31.89 44.67 -68.25
CA ILE A 677 -33.33 44.96 -68.25
C ILE A 677 -34.00 43.92 -69.14
N THR A 678 -35.05 43.30 -68.63
CA THR A 678 -35.88 42.35 -69.39
C THR A 678 -37.22 42.97 -69.71
N VAL A 679 -37.78 42.55 -70.84
CA VAL A 679 -39.19 42.79 -71.17
C VAL A 679 -39.92 41.47 -71.27
N GLU A 680 -41.23 41.53 -71.00
CA GLU A 680 -42.11 40.40 -71.21
C GLU A 680 -42.19 40.10 -72.70
N VAL A 681 -41.97 38.84 -73.06
CA VAL A 681 -42.14 38.32 -74.40
C VAL A 681 -43.19 37.23 -74.34
N ARG A 682 -44.22 37.37 -75.18
CA ARG A 682 -45.28 36.38 -75.33
C ARG A 682 -45.13 35.68 -76.66
N LEU A 683 -45.00 34.37 -76.60
CA LEU A 683 -45.02 33.50 -77.77
C LEU A 683 -46.38 32.80 -77.81
N ARG A 684 -47.12 33.00 -78.89
CA ARG A 684 -48.35 32.27 -79.21
C ARG A 684 -48.18 31.52 -80.51
N LYS A 685 -48.80 30.34 -80.61
CA LYS A 685 -48.91 29.59 -81.85
C LYS A 685 -50.35 29.20 -82.07
N ASP A 686 -50.85 29.57 -83.25
CA ASP A 686 -52.23 29.35 -83.68
C ASP A 686 -52.22 28.47 -84.95
N VAL A 687 -53.04 27.44 -85.01
CA VAL A 687 -53.23 26.64 -86.23
C VAL A 687 -54.36 27.25 -87.06
N VAL A 688 -54.09 27.57 -88.33
CA VAL A 688 -55.06 28.18 -89.24
C VAL A 688 -55.44 27.18 -90.33
N GLY A 689 -56.74 26.88 -90.44
CA GLY A 689 -57.29 26.06 -91.53
C GLY A 689 -57.55 24.60 -91.19
N CYS A 690 -58.22 24.32 -90.06
CA CYS A 690 -58.79 22.99 -89.83
C CYS A 690 -59.97 22.75 -90.79
N PRO A 691 -59.87 21.83 -91.76
CA PRO A 691 -61.04 21.41 -92.50
C PRO A 691 -61.83 20.48 -91.57
N TYR A 692 -63.13 20.74 -91.41
CA TYR A 692 -64.11 20.01 -90.60
C TYR A 692 -64.28 20.47 -89.13
N GLU A 693 -65.36 21.22 -88.89
CA GLU A 693 -65.89 21.63 -87.57
C GLU A 693 -66.44 20.45 -86.72
N SER A 694 -65.89 19.23 -86.82
CA SER A 694 -66.43 18.08 -86.09
C SER A 694 -65.42 17.06 -85.55
N GLU A 695 -64.14 17.40 -85.40
CA GLU A 695 -63.20 16.58 -84.63
C GLU A 695 -62.56 17.34 -83.45
N PRO A 696 -62.36 16.71 -82.26
CA PRO A 696 -61.66 17.31 -81.11
C PRO A 696 -60.15 17.51 -81.33
N ALA A 697 -59.65 17.32 -82.56
CA ALA A 697 -58.23 17.16 -82.85
C ALA A 697 -57.47 18.48 -83.05
N CYS A 698 -58.15 19.63 -83.14
CA CYS A 698 -57.50 20.95 -83.29
C CYS A 698 -57.35 21.74 -81.97
N SER A 699 -57.32 21.09 -80.81
CA SER A 699 -57.24 21.80 -79.52
C SER A 699 -56.30 21.18 -78.48
N ALA A 700 -55.29 20.41 -78.90
CA ALA A 700 -54.39 19.72 -77.97
C ALA A 700 -52.93 19.64 -78.44
N HIS A 701 -52.48 20.52 -79.35
CA HIS A 701 -51.08 20.56 -79.73
C HIS A 701 -50.25 21.25 -78.64
N VAL A 702 -49.22 20.55 -78.16
CA VAL A 702 -48.21 21.08 -77.25
C VAL A 702 -46.97 21.42 -78.06
N PHE A 703 -46.52 22.66 -77.96
CA PHE A 703 -45.33 23.16 -78.63
C PHE A 703 -44.19 23.23 -77.62
N SER A 704 -43.05 22.65 -77.95
CA SER A 704 -41.86 22.71 -77.11
C SER A 704 -40.63 23.11 -77.93
N GLY A 705 -39.69 23.80 -77.31
CA GLY A 705 -38.55 24.34 -78.03
C GLY A 705 -37.58 25.06 -77.11
N THR A 706 -36.61 25.73 -77.73
CA THR A 706 -35.63 26.54 -77.03
C THR A 706 -35.54 27.94 -77.64
N ILE A 707 -35.46 28.96 -76.80
CA ILE A 707 -35.09 30.32 -77.15
C ILE A 707 -33.61 30.49 -76.81
N GLN A 708 -32.77 30.75 -77.81
CA GLN A 708 -31.34 30.92 -77.65
C GLN A 708 -30.90 32.33 -78.05
N ALA A 709 -30.22 33.05 -77.16
CA ALA A 709 -29.68 34.38 -77.46
C ALA A 709 -28.58 34.29 -78.53
N ILE A 710 -28.68 35.13 -79.56
CA ILE A 710 -27.71 35.22 -80.66
C ILE A 710 -26.61 36.21 -80.25
N GLY A 711 -25.36 35.75 -80.23
CA GLY A 711 -24.19 36.59 -79.92
C GLY A 711 -23.88 36.78 -78.43
N ALA A 712 -24.65 36.19 -77.51
CA ALA A 712 -24.37 36.23 -76.07
C ALA A 712 -23.41 35.11 -75.63
N THR A 713 -22.45 35.44 -74.76
CA THR A 713 -21.55 34.47 -74.11
C THR A 713 -21.56 34.68 -72.59
N PRO A 714 -21.96 33.67 -71.77
CA PRO A 714 -22.51 32.37 -72.17
C PRO A 714 -23.90 32.50 -72.83
N PRO A 715 -24.28 31.56 -73.72
CA PRO A 715 -25.53 31.66 -74.45
C PRO A 715 -26.72 31.45 -73.50
N LEU A 716 -27.54 32.49 -73.32
CA LEU A 716 -28.83 32.35 -72.65
C LEU A 716 -29.71 31.40 -73.47
N THR A 717 -30.04 30.24 -72.91
CA THR A 717 -30.90 29.24 -73.54
C THR A 717 -32.06 28.93 -72.61
N LEU A 718 -33.29 29.19 -73.06
CA LEU A 718 -34.51 29.02 -72.30
C LEU A 718 -35.41 28.00 -73.00
N PRO A 719 -35.68 26.84 -72.39
CA PRO A 719 -36.68 25.93 -72.93
C PRO A 719 -38.07 26.53 -72.74
N PHE A 720 -38.97 26.28 -73.68
CA PHE A 720 -40.38 26.61 -73.54
C PHE A 720 -41.25 25.39 -73.82
N THR A 721 -42.44 25.37 -73.22
CA THR A 721 -43.49 24.43 -73.57
C THR A 721 -44.84 25.10 -73.34
N PHE A 722 -45.71 25.14 -74.35
CA PHE A 722 -47.05 25.71 -74.22
C PHE A 722 -48.04 25.05 -75.19
N SER A 723 -49.32 25.06 -74.85
CA SER A 723 -50.39 24.53 -75.70
C SER A 723 -50.89 25.56 -76.70
N GLU A 724 -51.42 25.09 -77.82
CA GLU A 724 -52.09 25.91 -78.83
C GLU A 724 -53.09 26.92 -78.25
N GLY A 725 -53.08 28.15 -78.78
CA GLY A 725 -53.94 29.25 -78.34
C GLY A 725 -53.60 29.84 -76.96
N HIS A 726 -52.57 29.32 -76.27
CA HIS A 726 -52.07 29.87 -75.01
C HIS A 726 -50.72 30.55 -75.18
N ASP A 727 -50.51 31.64 -74.43
CA ASP A 727 -49.24 32.38 -74.45
C ASP A 727 -48.20 31.68 -73.58
N PHE A 728 -47.02 31.41 -74.13
CA PHE A 728 -45.82 31.26 -73.32
C PHE A 728 -45.25 32.63 -73.01
N VAL A 729 -45.27 32.99 -71.73
CA VAL A 729 -44.79 34.27 -71.24
C VAL A 729 -43.43 34.07 -70.57
N THR A 730 -42.42 34.78 -71.07
CA THR A 730 -41.07 34.79 -70.47
C THR A 730 -40.52 36.21 -70.44
N GLN A 731 -39.49 36.45 -69.62
CA GLN A 731 -38.77 37.72 -69.57
C GLN A 731 -37.44 37.56 -70.30
N LEU A 732 -37.21 38.35 -71.35
CA LEU A 732 -35.97 38.32 -72.12
C LEU A 732 -35.28 39.70 -72.12
N PRO A 733 -33.94 39.75 -71.97
CA PRO A 733 -33.16 40.96 -72.24
C PRO A 733 -33.36 41.50 -73.66
N TYR A 734 -32.96 42.73 -73.91
CA TYR A 734 -32.96 43.28 -75.27
C TYR A 734 -31.83 42.59 -76.06
N GLY A 735 -32.15 42.10 -77.25
CA GLY A 735 -31.24 41.33 -78.10
C GLY A 735 -31.97 40.55 -79.18
N GLN A 736 -31.22 39.79 -79.98
CA GLN A 736 -31.79 38.86 -80.94
C GLN A 736 -31.77 37.44 -80.36
N TYR A 737 -32.87 36.71 -80.55
CA TYR A 737 -33.00 35.35 -80.08
C TYR A 737 -33.45 34.44 -81.21
N GLN A 738 -32.79 33.30 -81.34
CA GLN A 738 -33.24 32.22 -82.21
C GLN A 738 -34.21 31.34 -81.40
N VAL A 739 -35.46 31.29 -81.85
CA VAL A 739 -36.46 30.35 -81.34
C VAL A 739 -36.41 29.12 -82.23
N THR A 740 -36.15 27.97 -81.61
CA THR A 740 -36.09 26.67 -82.28
C THR A 740 -37.17 25.78 -81.69
N GLU A 741 -38.12 25.36 -82.51
CA GLU A 741 -39.12 24.36 -82.14
C GLU A 741 -38.52 22.96 -82.25
N THR A 742 -38.83 22.08 -81.29
CA THR A 742 -38.42 20.68 -81.29
C THR A 742 -39.60 19.81 -81.69
N ASP A 743 -39.44 18.98 -82.72
CA ASP A 743 -40.51 18.08 -83.17
C ASP A 743 -40.93 17.09 -82.09
N GLU A 744 -42.25 16.88 -81.91
CA GLU A 744 -42.76 15.88 -80.98
C GLU A 744 -42.39 14.45 -81.44
N PRO A 745 -41.85 13.59 -80.56
CA PRO A 745 -41.59 12.20 -80.88
C PRO A 745 -42.90 11.41 -80.97
N GLY A 746 -43.43 11.23 -82.18
CA GLY A 746 -44.62 10.43 -82.43
C GLY A 746 -45.34 10.68 -83.75
N TYR A 747 -45.05 11.77 -84.44
CA TYR A 747 -45.64 12.11 -85.73
C TYR A 747 -44.63 11.98 -86.88
N THR A 748 -44.87 11.04 -87.79
CA THR A 748 -44.14 10.95 -89.07
C THR A 748 -44.75 11.92 -90.08
N PRO A 749 -43.96 12.79 -90.75
CA PRO A 749 -44.47 13.70 -91.76
C PRO A 749 -44.86 12.93 -93.01
N GLN A 750 -46.15 12.64 -93.18
CA GLN A 750 -46.73 12.27 -94.46
C GLN A 750 -47.55 13.45 -94.99
N ASP A 751 -47.04 13.99 -96.09
CA ASP A 751 -47.74 14.84 -97.06
C ASP A 751 -48.22 16.23 -96.67
N PHE A 752 -47.73 16.93 -95.65
CA PHE A 752 -47.90 18.40 -95.55
C PHE A 752 -46.70 19.04 -94.85
N GLY A 753 -46.13 20.11 -95.43
CA GLY A 753 -44.84 20.70 -95.04
C GLY A 753 -44.81 21.43 -93.70
N SER A 754 -44.95 20.72 -92.58
CA SER A 754 -44.66 21.24 -91.24
C SER A 754 -43.23 20.88 -90.84
N GLY A 755 -42.25 21.69 -91.27
CA GLY A 755 -40.89 21.60 -90.75
C GLY A 755 -40.79 22.31 -89.39
N ALA A 756 -40.02 21.74 -88.46
CA ALA A 756 -39.55 22.42 -87.26
C ALA A 756 -39.14 23.87 -87.59
N GLY A 757 -39.87 24.84 -87.06
CA GLY A 757 -39.63 26.25 -87.35
C GLY A 757 -38.43 26.77 -86.56
N VAL A 758 -37.43 27.30 -87.26
CA VAL A 758 -36.39 28.15 -86.67
C VAL A 758 -36.66 29.58 -87.11
N PHE A 759 -36.90 30.48 -86.15
CA PHE A 759 -37.11 31.91 -86.45
C PHE A 759 -36.34 32.79 -85.47
N ILE A 760 -36.06 34.03 -85.89
CA ILE A 760 -35.33 35.00 -85.07
C ILE A 760 -36.31 36.06 -84.60
N ILE A 761 -36.39 36.24 -83.28
CA ILE A 761 -37.09 37.37 -82.66
C ILE A 761 -36.07 38.43 -82.24
N THR A 762 -36.45 39.70 -82.33
CA THR A 762 -35.65 40.82 -81.81
C THR A 762 -36.42 41.47 -80.67
N VAL A 763 -35.74 41.73 -79.55
CA VAL A 763 -36.25 42.40 -78.36
C VAL A 763 -35.44 43.70 -78.21
N PRO A 764 -36.02 44.90 -78.17
CA PRO A 764 -37.44 45.26 -78.10
C PRO A 764 -38.02 45.43 -79.51
N GLY A 765 -38.53 44.35 -80.10
CA GLY A 765 -39.47 44.40 -81.21
C GLY A 765 -40.91 44.26 -80.69
N ASN A 766 -41.88 43.99 -81.56
CA ASN A 766 -43.24 43.65 -81.10
C ASN A 766 -43.14 42.53 -80.06
N ALA A 767 -43.59 42.78 -78.84
CA ALA A 767 -43.40 41.88 -77.70
C ALA A 767 -44.31 40.63 -77.76
N ASP A 768 -45.30 40.68 -78.63
CA ASP A 768 -46.23 39.59 -78.93
C ASP A 768 -45.88 39.01 -80.30
N TRP A 769 -45.53 37.73 -80.33
CA TRP A 769 -45.26 36.98 -81.56
C TRP A 769 -46.26 35.85 -81.69
N THR A 770 -47.08 35.91 -82.74
CA THR A 770 -47.99 34.83 -83.12
C THR A 770 -47.43 34.11 -84.34
N VAL A 771 -47.18 32.81 -84.22
CA VAL A 771 -46.77 31.96 -85.33
C VAL A 771 -47.99 31.21 -85.85
N HIS A 772 -48.32 31.35 -87.13
CA HIS A 772 -49.43 30.64 -87.77
C HIS A 772 -48.94 29.40 -88.54
N ASN A 773 -49.60 28.26 -88.33
CA ASN A 773 -49.37 27.05 -89.13
C ASN A 773 -50.54 26.84 -90.10
N CYS A 774 -50.28 26.69 -91.40
CA CYS A 774 -51.32 26.60 -92.43
C CYS A 774 -51.40 25.20 -93.05
N PHE A 775 -52.61 24.62 -93.14
CA PHE A 775 -52.85 23.34 -93.80
C PHE A 775 -53.71 23.49 -95.08
N GLY A 776 -53.23 22.96 -96.21
CA GLY A 776 -54.01 22.77 -97.45
C GLY A 776 -53.49 23.48 -98.72
N ASP A 777 -53.60 22.79 -99.86
CA ASP A 777 -53.01 23.13 -101.19
C ASP A 777 -53.52 24.43 -101.87
N ASN A 778 -54.36 25.22 -101.20
CA ASN A 778 -54.93 26.45 -101.78
C ASN A 778 -54.98 27.65 -100.81
N VAL A 779 -54.20 27.60 -99.73
CA VAL A 779 -54.00 28.77 -98.85
C VAL A 779 -52.67 29.42 -99.22
N THR A 780 -52.70 30.62 -99.82
CA THR A 780 -51.52 31.47 -99.89
C THR A 780 -51.19 31.97 -98.48
N CYS A 781 -50.41 31.19 -97.73
CA CYS A 781 -49.75 31.72 -96.55
C CYS A 781 -48.53 32.50 -97.01
N ARG A 782 -48.68 33.83 -97.02
CA ARG A 782 -47.51 34.69 -96.85
C ARG A 782 -46.91 34.28 -95.50
N GLU A 783 -45.65 33.88 -95.48
CA GLU A 783 -44.81 34.05 -94.30
C GLU A 783 -44.84 35.55 -93.98
N GLY A 784 -45.84 35.94 -93.21
CA GLY A 784 -46.02 37.25 -92.65
C GLY A 784 -45.96 37.04 -91.17
N VAL A 785 -44.79 37.27 -90.59
CA VAL A 785 -44.74 37.86 -89.25
C VAL A 785 -45.59 39.13 -89.33
N THR A 786 -46.86 39.04 -88.95
CA THR A 786 -47.68 40.23 -88.76
C THR A 786 -47.52 40.65 -87.30
N PRO A 787 -47.00 41.86 -87.04
CA PRO A 787 -47.27 42.56 -85.78
C PRO A 787 -48.78 42.73 -85.70
N ASP A 788 -49.44 42.20 -84.69
CA ASP A 788 -50.74 42.77 -84.33
C ASP A 788 -50.47 44.11 -83.65
N MET A 789 -51.08 45.17 -84.21
CA MET A 789 -51.14 46.51 -83.62
C MET A 789 -52.07 46.55 -82.42
#